data_AF-A0A1C7NN61-F1
#
_entry.id   AF-A0A1C7NN61-F1
#
_cell.length_a   1.000
_cell.length_b   1.000
_cell.length_c   1.000
_cell.angle_alpha   90.00
_cell.angle_beta   90.00
_cell.angle_gamma   90.00
#
_symmetry.space_group_name_H-M   'P 1'
#
loop_
_entity.id
_entity.type
_entity.pdbx_description
1 polymer ?
#
loop_
_entity_poly.entity_id
_entity_poly.type
_entity_poly.pdbx_seq_one_letter_code
_entity_poly.pdbx_strand_id
1 'polypeptide(L)'
;MIPLKQAHTDDRPNGLKFTRNNFPHFSAVKKEQDYSNQHYNHNNNNRTSTSSYGSQASLSPTLPTRSPFRIRDSLQQQQQQIKASHGNKSNTSSLDEPSTIYTSISSSSSSSANTVDDDLTHELQNIWKLKPIDTAIKQETIQIDSEDMLMQLLVSHAVIDSKEYPILSFEEYEQLKQHHSKLRNQISHASARLQLDKKIGATSHSLSNLSTNKNRESVMILLDEAVQADRKVKQLSEQLDRLKVEEVETEYRILQHTAGILSQGLQKLEKQSSLQSPMLSSPPLSSTSSSSSLSFQAQLSRTTSVKSKQKLQQLQSEIETITHALKSILKRYNLQSDSNSPTQLLSMLETQLQPESSFSSSIADRRVQQLEDQLSVAHDNEERVQQELQQEQAQVNQLKSVVSSMELQASKLHSQSQALYQREHALRNEMEQYRDQVFHLRKEKERLESGQNKTLSNGQDYSQVEQQQTQEYQAKLREQSVFLEKTARQCDELRTQHEQLSATCRNLEQMVQEKEKALDARDAQIRQLEAELAQQQQRQQTPLLHSAANQESLMQLQAMFSEKEAAWIEKSEAMEANYEGILREFDRLTGTAIEFETDKKNYERRISKLMKEVQDLESVLSQERTKHLNHSRDTATTASLRKEFYSMINSMKQDHERVLQREADEKKQLEKQLKDLKHERDMSRYERMNKGVQTLFMA
;
A
#
# COMPACT_ATOMS: atom_id res chain seq x y z
N MET A 1 -52.74 51.24 1.68
CA MET A 1 -53.43 50.97 2.97
C MET A 1 -53.68 49.48 3.06
N ILE A 2 -53.43 48.85 4.23
CA ILE A 2 -53.97 47.52 4.64
C ILE A 2 -53.34 46.31 3.87
N PRO A 3 -53.02 45.17 4.54
CA PRO A 3 -51.59 44.86 4.79
C PRO A 3 -51.20 43.36 4.68
N LEU A 4 -50.00 43.03 5.20
CA LEU A 4 -49.63 41.77 5.89
C LEU A 4 -49.91 40.41 5.19
N LYS A 5 -48.83 39.68 4.89
CA LYS A 5 -48.53 38.41 5.57
C LYS A 5 -47.08 37.97 5.36
N GLN A 6 -46.38 37.73 6.46
CA GLN A 6 -45.13 36.97 6.49
C GLN A 6 -45.46 35.47 6.37
N ALA A 7 -44.64 34.72 5.64
CA ALA A 7 -44.65 33.26 5.67
C ALA A 7 -43.26 32.78 6.14
N HIS A 8 -43.23 32.20 7.34
CA HIS A 8 -42.06 31.56 7.93
C HIS A 8 -42.15 30.06 7.59
N THR A 9 -41.12 29.49 6.96
CA THR A 9 -41.02 28.04 6.76
C THR A 9 -39.61 27.57 7.14
N ASP A 10 -39.45 27.25 8.43
CA ASP A 10 -38.33 26.47 8.95
C ASP A 10 -38.49 25.00 8.52
N ASP A 11 -37.82 24.58 7.45
CA ASP A 11 -37.64 23.16 7.14
C ASP A 11 -36.33 22.64 7.76
N ARG A 12 -36.38 22.30 9.05
CA ARG A 12 -35.36 21.47 9.71
C ARG A 12 -35.87 20.02 9.79
N PRO A 13 -35.18 19.03 9.22
CA PRO A 13 -35.61 17.64 9.32
C PRO A 13 -35.53 17.14 10.77
N ASN A 14 -36.63 16.54 11.24
CA ASN A 14 -36.75 16.02 12.60
C ASN A 14 -35.75 14.88 12.86
N GLY A 15 -35.14 14.90 14.04
CA GLY A 15 -34.10 13.93 14.41
C GLY A 15 -34.58 12.48 14.47
N LEU A 16 -33.75 11.56 13.98
CA LEU A 16 -33.96 10.12 14.13
C LEU A 16 -33.95 9.76 15.63
N LYS A 17 -35.10 9.28 16.12
CA LYS A 17 -35.19 8.66 17.45
C LYS A 17 -34.60 7.26 17.38
N PHE A 18 -33.47 7.04 18.03
CA PHE A 18 -32.91 5.70 18.24
C PHE A 18 -33.89 4.84 19.04
N THR A 19 -34.54 3.88 18.39
CA THR A 19 -35.32 2.84 19.08
C THR A 19 -34.36 1.88 19.78
N ARG A 20 -34.44 1.86 21.11
CA ARG A 20 -33.64 1.03 22.00
C ARG A 20 -34.09 -0.44 21.88
N ASN A 21 -33.42 -1.23 21.03
CA ASN A 21 -33.78 -2.63 20.84
C ASN A 21 -33.53 -3.45 22.12
N ASN A 22 -34.60 -4.09 22.61
CA ASN A 22 -34.55 -5.02 23.73
C ASN A 22 -33.77 -6.29 23.35
N PHE A 23 -32.81 -6.68 24.18
CA PHE A 23 -32.29 -8.05 24.20
C PHE A 23 -33.34 -9.00 24.77
N PRO A 24 -33.66 -10.13 24.11
CA PRO A 24 -34.43 -11.19 24.73
C PRO A 24 -33.55 -12.00 25.69
N HIS A 25 -33.90 -12.01 26.97
CA HIS A 25 -33.31 -12.89 27.97
C HIS A 25 -33.66 -14.35 27.63
N PHE A 26 -32.66 -15.19 27.34
CA PHE A 26 -32.85 -16.63 27.32
C PHE A 26 -32.91 -17.16 28.77
N SER A 27 -34.13 -17.45 29.24
CA SER A 27 -34.35 -18.15 30.51
C SER A 27 -34.18 -19.66 30.33
N ALA A 28 -33.31 -20.27 31.14
CA ALA A 28 -33.09 -21.71 31.12
C ALA A 28 -34.31 -22.45 31.68
N VAL A 29 -35.01 -23.20 30.82
CA VAL A 29 -36.12 -24.06 31.23
C VAL A 29 -35.56 -25.33 31.86
N LYS A 30 -35.57 -25.40 33.20
CA LYS A 30 -35.52 -26.68 33.91
C LYS A 30 -36.79 -27.46 33.59
N LYS A 31 -36.66 -28.70 33.13
CA LYS A 31 -37.72 -29.71 33.20
C LYS A 31 -37.37 -30.73 34.27
N GLU A 32 -37.98 -30.57 35.43
CA GLU A 32 -38.28 -31.70 36.30
C GLU A 32 -39.39 -32.53 35.64
N GLN A 33 -39.28 -33.85 35.67
CA GLN A 33 -40.45 -34.71 35.66
C GLN A 33 -40.14 -36.02 36.38
N ASP A 34 -40.82 -36.20 37.51
CA ASP A 34 -40.75 -37.35 38.39
C ASP A 34 -41.50 -38.59 37.84
N TYR A 35 -41.39 -39.67 38.62
CA TYR A 35 -42.12 -40.95 38.53
C TYR A 35 -41.57 -41.95 37.47
N SER A 36 -41.40 -43.24 37.76
CA SER A 36 -41.81 -44.03 38.94
C SER A 36 -40.88 -45.21 39.26
N ASN A 37 -40.79 -45.54 40.56
CA ASN A 37 -40.33 -46.84 41.04
C ASN A 37 -41.33 -47.95 40.65
N GLN A 38 -40.84 -49.16 40.31
CA GLN A 38 -41.31 -50.39 40.96
C GLN A 38 -40.38 -51.60 40.76
N HIS A 39 -40.41 -52.48 41.76
CA HIS A 39 -39.58 -53.67 41.94
C HIS A 39 -39.69 -54.73 40.81
N TYR A 40 -38.64 -55.53 40.64
CA TYR A 40 -38.72 -56.95 41.06
C TYR A 40 -37.39 -57.42 41.65
N ASN A 41 -37.48 -58.33 42.63
CA ASN A 41 -36.38 -58.81 43.44
C ASN A 41 -36.42 -60.34 43.46
N HIS A 42 -35.42 -61.03 42.93
CA HIS A 42 -35.07 -62.44 43.21
C HIS A 42 -33.76 -62.80 42.45
N ASN A 43 -32.92 -63.76 42.84
CA ASN A 43 -32.46 -64.35 44.12
C ASN A 43 -31.48 -65.49 43.73
N ASN A 44 -30.60 -65.91 44.66
CA ASN A 44 -29.82 -67.16 44.68
C ASN A 44 -28.63 -67.38 43.72
N ASN A 45 -27.43 -67.41 44.32
CA ASN A 45 -26.62 -68.62 44.60
C ASN A 45 -26.40 -69.64 43.44
N ASN A 46 -25.20 -70.18 43.19
CA ASN A 46 -24.31 -70.83 44.16
C ASN A 46 -22.99 -71.31 43.49
N ARG A 47 -21.87 -71.38 44.24
CA ARG A 47 -20.79 -72.43 44.22
C ARG A 47 -20.05 -72.80 42.89
N THR A 48 -18.80 -73.29 42.84
CA THR A 48 -17.73 -73.55 43.84
C THR A 48 -16.36 -73.69 43.16
N SER A 49 -15.31 -73.27 43.88
CA SER A 49 -13.98 -73.91 44.07
C SER A 49 -13.40 -74.93 43.08
N THR A 50 -12.14 -74.70 42.65
CA THR A 50 -10.89 -75.45 43.04
C THR A 50 -9.68 -74.83 42.30
N SER A 51 -8.59 -74.41 42.97
CA SER A 51 -7.34 -75.16 43.29
C SER A 51 -6.57 -75.65 42.03
N SER A 52 -5.23 -75.61 41.91
CA SER A 52 -4.18 -75.55 42.96
C SER A 52 -2.78 -75.17 42.40
N TYR A 53 -1.93 -74.57 43.25
CA TYR A 53 -0.44 -74.60 43.34
C TYR A 53 0.51 -74.49 42.11
N GLY A 54 1.59 -73.72 42.29
CA GLY A 54 2.74 -73.67 41.38
C GLY A 54 3.82 -72.62 41.74
N SER A 55 4.36 -72.66 42.95
CA SER A 55 5.41 -71.72 43.40
C SER A 55 6.74 -71.87 42.67
N GLN A 56 7.43 -70.76 42.36
CA GLN A 56 8.85 -70.57 42.69
C GLN A 56 9.16 -69.09 42.93
N ALA A 57 10.15 -68.82 43.78
CA ALA A 57 10.55 -67.49 44.23
C ALA A 57 11.89 -67.08 43.63
N SER A 58 12.15 -65.77 43.48
CA SER A 58 13.44 -65.17 43.89
C SER A 58 13.50 -63.63 43.73
N LEU A 59 13.91 -62.99 44.82
CA LEU A 59 14.85 -61.85 44.88
C LEU A 59 14.52 -60.52 44.18
N SER A 60 14.16 -59.53 45.01
CA SER A 60 14.52 -58.12 44.80
C SER A 60 16.04 -57.91 44.88
N PRO A 61 16.58 -56.80 44.36
CA PRO A 61 17.13 -55.82 45.30
C PRO A 61 16.98 -54.32 44.93
N THR A 62 16.58 -53.55 45.94
CA THR A 62 17.22 -52.31 46.46
C THR A 62 17.61 -51.14 45.53
N LEU A 63 17.07 -49.97 45.89
CA LEU A 63 17.51 -48.62 45.47
C LEU A 63 18.98 -48.30 45.84
N PRO A 64 19.55 -47.23 45.26
CA PRO A 64 20.29 -46.29 46.10
C PRO A 64 19.90 -44.83 45.92
N THR A 65 19.67 -44.16 47.06
CA THR A 65 19.56 -42.70 47.21
C THR A 65 20.93 -42.05 47.38
N ARG A 66 21.23 -40.95 46.66
CA ARG A 66 22.22 -39.87 46.92
C ARG A 66 22.28 -38.96 45.68
N SER A 67 22.66 -37.67 45.68
CA SER A 67 22.70 -36.57 46.67
C SER A 67 23.13 -35.29 45.92
N PRO A 68 22.68 -34.06 46.25
CA PRO A 68 22.98 -32.87 45.46
C PRO A 68 24.18 -32.03 45.96
N PHE A 69 25.06 -31.60 45.06
CA PHE A 69 26.04 -30.50 45.22
C PHE A 69 26.26 -29.86 43.83
N ARG A 70 26.03 -28.55 43.59
CA ARG A 70 26.83 -27.34 43.95
C ARG A 70 28.18 -27.19 43.20
N ILE A 71 28.12 -26.55 42.02
CA ILE A 71 29.13 -25.65 41.37
C ILE A 71 28.25 -24.78 40.44
N ARG A 72 28.08 -23.44 40.49
CA ARG A 72 28.78 -22.26 41.03
C ARG A 72 29.99 -21.76 40.20
N ASP A 73 29.84 -20.52 39.72
CA ASP A 73 30.81 -19.63 39.06
C ASP A 73 31.12 -19.87 37.56
N SER A 74 30.47 -19.07 36.70
CA SER A 74 31.18 -18.14 35.81
C SER A 74 30.20 -17.08 35.28
N LEU A 75 30.27 -15.87 35.86
CA LEU A 75 29.53 -14.69 35.42
C LEU A 75 30.54 -13.55 35.24
N GLN A 76 31.17 -13.43 34.06
CA GLN A 76 31.89 -12.20 33.72
C GLN A 76 32.12 -11.98 32.21
N GLN A 77 31.05 -11.72 31.45
CA GLN A 77 31.09 -10.76 30.34
C GLN A 77 29.68 -10.38 29.85
N GLN A 78 29.61 -9.28 29.10
CA GLN A 78 28.42 -8.78 28.37
C GLN A 78 27.32 -8.08 29.21
N GLN A 79 27.73 -7.11 30.02
CA GLN A 79 26.91 -5.91 30.24
C GLN A 79 27.23 -4.88 29.14
N GLN A 80 26.54 -5.00 28.00
CA GLN A 80 26.53 -4.12 26.81
C GLN A 80 25.71 -4.89 25.74
N GLN A 81 24.63 -4.40 25.12
CA GLN A 81 24.00 -3.07 25.11
C GLN A 81 22.46 -3.20 25.04
N ILE A 82 21.74 -2.16 25.47
CA ILE A 82 20.34 -1.90 25.08
C ILE A 82 20.38 -0.95 23.87
N LYS A 83 19.72 -1.26 22.75
CA LYS A 83 19.06 -0.34 21.78
C LYS A 83 18.71 -1.04 20.44
N ALA A 84 17.77 -0.42 19.70
CA ALA A 84 17.41 -0.65 18.28
C ALA A 84 16.79 -2.03 17.95
N SER A 85 15.46 -2.14 17.78
CA SER A 85 14.65 -1.78 16.58
C SER A 85 14.77 -2.82 15.45
N HIS A 86 13.70 -3.55 15.13
CA HIS A 86 12.83 -3.27 13.96
C HIS A 86 13.57 -3.19 12.61
N GLY A 87 13.27 -4.13 11.71
CA GLY A 87 13.91 -4.21 10.39
C GLY A 87 13.43 -5.37 9.49
N ASN A 88 12.21 -5.88 9.68
CA ASN A 88 11.67 -6.92 8.79
C ASN A 88 11.13 -6.28 7.49
N LYS A 89 11.90 -6.36 6.39
CA LYS A 89 11.34 -6.23 5.04
C LYS A 89 11.12 -7.62 4.44
N SER A 90 9.86 -7.92 4.16
CA SER A 90 9.37 -9.17 3.57
C SER A 90 9.89 -9.38 2.15
N ASN A 91 10.04 -10.65 1.76
CA ASN A 91 10.53 -11.04 0.45
C ASN A 91 9.81 -12.33 0.03
N THR A 92 9.56 -12.53 -1.26
CA THR A 92 8.97 -13.75 -1.88
C THR A 92 7.48 -14.02 -1.53
N SER A 93 6.63 -14.67 -2.34
CA SER A 93 6.73 -15.21 -3.72
C SER A 93 5.35 -15.66 -4.24
N SER A 94 5.26 -15.89 -5.56
CA SER A 94 4.54 -17.01 -6.20
C SER A 94 3.23 -17.52 -5.58
N LEU A 95 2.11 -17.29 -6.29
CA LEU A 95 0.89 -18.07 -6.14
C LEU A 95 0.29 -18.41 -7.51
N ASP A 96 0.14 -19.71 -7.77
CA ASP A 96 -0.78 -20.24 -8.78
C ASP A 96 -2.23 -19.97 -8.34
N GLU A 97 -3.13 -19.67 -9.28
CA GLU A 97 -4.54 -19.39 -8.97
C GLU A 97 -5.50 -20.42 -9.60
N PRO A 98 -6.31 -21.15 -8.80
CA PRO A 98 -7.36 -22.03 -9.28
C PRO A 98 -8.70 -21.30 -9.50
N SER A 99 -9.51 -21.83 -10.42
CA SER A 99 -10.70 -21.18 -10.98
C SER A 99 -12.00 -21.30 -10.15
N THR A 100 -12.83 -20.25 -10.17
CA THR A 100 -14.21 -20.24 -9.64
C THR A 100 -15.30 -19.92 -10.67
N ILE A 101 -16.52 -20.40 -10.38
CA ILE A 101 -17.74 -20.51 -11.21
C ILE A 101 -18.93 -20.25 -10.23
N TYR A 102 -20.09 -19.63 -10.51
CA TYR A 102 -20.94 -19.50 -11.72
C TYR A 102 -21.86 -18.24 -11.64
N THR A 103 -22.37 -17.73 -12.78
CA THR A 103 -23.66 -16.97 -12.95
C THR A 103 -23.92 -15.63 -12.19
N SER A 104 -24.65 -14.61 -12.69
CA SER A 104 -25.38 -14.42 -13.97
C SER A 104 -25.85 -12.96 -14.20
N ILE A 105 -25.92 -12.54 -15.48
CA ILE A 105 -26.74 -11.46 -16.11
C ILE A 105 -27.21 -10.21 -15.34
N SER A 106 -26.73 -9.04 -15.78
CA SER A 106 -27.56 -7.93 -16.31
C SER A 106 -26.70 -6.95 -17.15
N SER A 107 -27.30 -6.29 -18.14
CA SER A 107 -26.59 -5.58 -19.21
C SER A 107 -27.07 -4.14 -19.42
N SER A 108 -26.18 -3.15 -19.34
CA SER A 108 -26.31 -1.84 -20.02
C SER A 108 -25.13 -0.89 -19.74
N SER A 109 -24.45 -0.40 -20.79
CA SER A 109 -23.56 0.80 -20.80
C SER A 109 -22.34 0.79 -19.83
N SER A 110 -21.23 1.49 -20.06
CA SER A 110 -20.83 2.42 -21.13
C SER A 110 -19.30 2.50 -21.22
N SER A 111 -18.79 3.01 -22.33
CA SER A 111 -17.42 3.50 -22.50
C SER A 111 -16.98 4.47 -21.39
N SER A 112 -15.84 4.19 -20.72
CA SER A 112 -14.91 5.13 -20.06
C SER A 112 -13.83 4.34 -19.30
N ALA A 113 -12.70 4.01 -19.94
CA ALA A 113 -11.62 3.20 -19.33
C ALA A 113 -10.20 3.59 -19.74
N ASN A 114 -10.00 4.77 -20.34
CA ASN A 114 -8.71 5.19 -20.92
C ASN A 114 -8.03 6.38 -20.21
N THR A 115 -8.63 6.97 -19.16
CA THR A 115 -8.17 8.27 -18.64
C THR A 115 -7.06 8.20 -17.59
N VAL A 116 -6.90 7.06 -16.89
CA VAL A 116 -5.98 6.96 -15.74
C VAL A 116 -4.49 6.99 -16.15
N ASP A 117 -4.14 6.48 -17.34
CA ASP A 117 -2.76 6.52 -17.85
C ASP A 117 -2.38 7.91 -18.44
N ASP A 118 -3.35 8.76 -18.79
CA ASP A 118 -3.10 10.10 -19.34
C ASP A 118 -2.85 11.16 -18.24
N ASP A 119 -3.49 11.06 -17.07
CA ASP A 119 -3.30 11.99 -15.95
C ASP A 119 -1.86 11.97 -15.40
N LEU A 120 -1.24 10.79 -15.29
CA LEU A 120 0.14 10.68 -14.83
C LEU A 120 1.13 11.39 -15.78
N THR A 121 0.85 11.40 -17.09
CA THR A 121 1.62 12.21 -18.04
C THR A 121 1.38 13.71 -17.91
N HIS A 122 0.19 14.14 -17.49
CA HIS A 122 -0.10 15.56 -17.23
C HIS A 122 0.52 16.08 -15.93
N GLU A 123 0.53 15.29 -14.85
CA GLU A 123 1.29 15.62 -13.63
C GLU A 123 2.79 15.72 -13.91
N LEU A 124 3.38 14.74 -14.60
CA LEU A 124 4.78 14.81 -15.03
C LEU A 124 5.04 16.06 -15.88
N GLN A 125 4.14 16.43 -16.80
CA GLN A 125 4.31 17.64 -17.59
C GLN A 125 4.17 18.95 -16.77
N ASN A 126 3.50 18.93 -15.61
CA ASN A 126 3.41 20.06 -14.71
C ASN A 126 4.66 20.20 -13.82
N ILE A 127 5.21 19.09 -13.31
CA ILE A 127 6.48 19.07 -12.55
C ILE A 127 7.63 19.67 -13.37
N TRP A 128 7.68 19.36 -14.67
CA TRP A 128 8.71 19.87 -15.59
C TRP A 128 8.50 21.33 -16.05
N LYS A 129 7.38 21.97 -15.69
CA LYS A 129 7.11 23.40 -15.98
C LYS A 129 7.42 24.33 -14.80
N LEU A 130 7.82 23.80 -13.65
CA LEU A 130 8.35 24.61 -12.56
C LEU A 130 9.59 25.35 -13.07
N LYS A 131 9.50 26.69 -13.14
CA LYS A 131 10.66 27.53 -13.43
C LYS A 131 11.77 27.23 -12.42
N PRO A 132 13.05 27.24 -12.81
CA PRO A 132 14.14 27.17 -11.85
C PRO A 132 13.95 28.30 -10.84
N ILE A 133 13.82 27.93 -9.58
CA ILE A 133 13.74 28.88 -8.48
C ILE A 133 15.15 29.43 -8.32
N ASP A 134 15.37 30.66 -8.78
CA ASP A 134 16.60 31.43 -8.55
C ASP A 134 16.67 31.88 -7.07
N THR A 135 16.66 30.91 -6.14
CA THR A 135 17.04 31.14 -4.76
C THR A 135 18.53 31.44 -4.72
N ALA A 136 18.87 32.71 -4.50
CA ALA A 136 20.17 33.12 -4.02
C ALA A 136 20.36 32.58 -2.59
N ILE A 137 20.72 31.30 -2.49
CA ILE A 137 20.93 30.59 -1.23
C ILE A 137 22.09 31.26 -0.49
N LYS A 138 21.76 32.00 0.58
CA LYS A 138 22.71 32.25 1.66
C LYS A 138 23.13 30.88 2.20
N GLN A 139 24.42 30.70 2.43
CA GLN A 139 25.00 29.44 2.92
C GLN A 139 24.63 29.20 4.39
N GLU A 140 23.36 28.87 4.65
CA GLU A 140 22.99 28.16 5.86
C GLU A 140 23.43 26.71 5.72
N THR A 141 23.97 26.16 6.80
CA THR A 141 24.59 24.84 6.85
C THR A 141 23.51 23.77 6.84
N ILE A 142 23.02 23.45 5.63
CA ILE A 142 22.11 22.33 5.39
C ILE A 142 22.77 21.06 5.97
N GLN A 143 22.16 20.49 7.00
CA GLN A 143 22.48 19.15 7.46
C GLN A 143 21.97 18.18 6.40
N ILE A 144 22.85 17.81 5.46
CA ILE A 144 22.57 16.78 4.46
C ILE A 144 22.35 15.48 5.23
N ASP A 145 21.13 14.95 5.21
CA ASP A 145 20.85 13.69 5.89
C ASP A 145 21.60 12.55 5.17
N SER A 146 21.96 11.53 5.95
CA SER A 146 22.50 10.27 5.49
C SER A 146 21.61 9.59 4.43
N GLU A 147 20.29 9.78 4.52
CA GLU A 147 19.34 9.28 3.52
C GLU A 147 19.39 10.07 2.20
N ASP A 148 19.50 11.39 2.25
CA ASP A 148 19.68 12.24 1.05
C ASP A 148 20.98 11.89 0.32
N MET A 149 22.07 11.65 1.05
CA MET A 149 23.35 11.25 0.45
C MET A 149 23.27 9.86 -0.20
N LEU A 150 22.56 8.91 0.42
CA LEU A 150 22.31 7.59 -0.17
C LEU A 150 21.41 7.69 -1.41
N MET A 151 20.36 8.51 -1.36
CA MET A 151 19.48 8.78 -2.50
C MET A 151 20.24 9.43 -3.65
N GLN A 152 21.08 10.43 -3.37
CA GLN A 152 21.94 11.07 -4.36
C GLN A 152 22.95 10.09 -4.96
N LEU A 153 23.50 9.17 -4.16
CA LEU A 153 24.38 8.10 -4.67
C LEU A 153 23.62 7.13 -5.59
N LEU A 154 22.42 6.67 -5.20
CA LEU A 154 21.57 5.80 -6.02
C LEU A 154 21.16 6.48 -7.33
N VAL A 155 20.76 7.76 -7.28
CA VAL A 155 20.48 8.58 -8.46
C VAL A 155 21.73 8.71 -9.33
N SER A 156 22.91 8.95 -8.75
CA SER A 156 24.17 9.03 -9.52
C SER A 156 24.50 7.72 -10.24
N HIS A 157 24.26 6.57 -9.60
CA HIS A 157 24.47 5.25 -10.21
C HIS A 157 23.46 5.01 -11.33
N ALA A 158 22.18 5.30 -11.13
CA ALA A 158 21.16 5.20 -12.16
C ALA A 158 21.44 6.14 -13.36
N VAL A 159 21.98 7.34 -13.10
CA VAL A 159 22.42 8.29 -14.14
C VAL A 159 23.67 7.81 -14.89
N ILE A 160 24.56 7.03 -14.25
CA ILE A 160 25.69 6.37 -14.91
C ILE A 160 25.19 5.22 -15.79
N ASP A 161 24.40 4.30 -15.24
CA ASP A 161 23.92 3.10 -15.95
C ASP A 161 23.05 3.47 -17.16
N SER A 162 22.26 4.53 -17.05
CA SER A 162 21.42 5.04 -18.15
C SER A 162 22.18 5.73 -19.29
N LYS A 163 23.50 5.96 -19.17
CA LYS A 163 24.31 6.50 -20.28
C LYS A 163 24.49 5.52 -21.43
N GLU A 164 24.35 4.22 -21.17
CA GLU A 164 24.53 3.16 -22.18
C GLU A 164 23.22 2.83 -22.91
N TYR A 165 22.07 3.35 -22.46
CA TYR A 165 20.78 3.06 -23.09
C TYR A 165 20.61 3.79 -24.43
N PRO A 166 20.13 3.08 -25.47
CA PRO A 166 19.96 3.65 -26.81
C PRO A 166 18.83 4.68 -26.82
N ILE A 167 19.15 5.90 -27.23
CA ILE A 167 18.15 6.93 -27.51
C ILE A 167 17.61 6.69 -28.92
N LEU A 168 16.49 5.95 -29.00
CA LEU A 168 15.63 5.81 -30.18
C LEU A 168 15.27 7.19 -30.78
N SER A 169 14.98 7.23 -32.07
CA SER A 169 14.37 8.40 -32.69
C SER A 169 12.92 8.59 -32.22
N PHE A 170 12.39 9.82 -32.36
CA PHE A 170 11.01 10.14 -32.01
C PHE A 170 9.99 9.23 -32.73
N GLU A 171 10.23 8.95 -34.02
CA GLU A 171 9.36 8.09 -34.82
C GLU A 171 9.40 6.63 -34.35
N GLU A 172 10.59 6.07 -34.08
CA GLU A 172 10.73 4.72 -33.52
C GLU A 172 10.08 4.61 -32.13
N TYR A 173 10.22 5.62 -31.28
CA TYR A 173 9.59 5.67 -29.97
C TYR A 173 8.06 5.72 -30.06
N GLU A 174 7.51 6.52 -30.97
CA GLU A 174 6.06 6.59 -31.18
C GLU A 174 5.52 5.27 -31.74
N GLN A 175 6.21 4.67 -32.73
CA GLN A 175 5.88 3.34 -33.25
C GLN A 175 5.91 2.27 -32.14
N LEU A 176 6.90 2.33 -31.25
CA LEU A 176 7.04 1.41 -30.13
C LEU A 176 5.93 1.59 -29.08
N LYS A 177 5.54 2.84 -28.76
CA LYS A 177 4.38 3.13 -27.88
C LYS A 177 3.07 2.64 -28.50
N GLN A 178 2.87 2.84 -29.81
CA GLN A 178 1.73 2.29 -30.53
C GLN A 178 1.73 0.75 -30.56
N HIS A 179 2.90 0.12 -30.66
CA HIS A 179 3.05 -1.33 -30.64
C HIS A 179 2.72 -1.91 -29.25
N HIS A 180 3.26 -1.32 -28.18
CA HIS A 180 2.95 -1.69 -26.80
C HIS A 180 1.44 -1.57 -26.50
N SER A 181 0.80 -0.48 -26.91
CA SER A 181 -0.66 -0.32 -26.81
C SER A 181 -1.44 -1.41 -27.57
N LYS A 182 -0.98 -1.81 -28.77
CA LYS A 182 -1.58 -2.93 -29.53
C LYS A 182 -1.40 -4.26 -28.82
N LEU A 183 -0.22 -4.54 -28.25
CA LEU A 183 0.06 -5.75 -27.47
C LEU A 183 -0.82 -5.85 -26.23
N ARG A 184 -0.91 -4.78 -25.42
CA ARG A 184 -1.76 -4.73 -24.21
C ARG A 184 -3.23 -5.04 -24.52
N ASN A 185 -3.75 -4.52 -25.64
CA ASN A 185 -5.08 -4.86 -26.15
C ASN A 185 -5.18 -6.33 -26.60
N GLN A 186 -4.20 -6.87 -27.32
CA GLN A 186 -4.17 -8.27 -27.74
C GLN A 186 -4.10 -9.23 -26.54
N ILE A 187 -3.32 -8.89 -25.50
CA ILE A 187 -3.21 -9.66 -24.25
C ILE A 187 -4.54 -9.67 -23.50
N SER A 188 -5.23 -8.53 -23.41
CA SER A 188 -6.58 -8.45 -22.86
C SER A 188 -7.56 -9.36 -23.60
N HIS A 189 -7.59 -9.31 -24.94
CA HIS A 189 -8.43 -10.18 -25.76
C HIS A 189 -8.05 -11.67 -25.65
N ALA A 190 -6.77 -12.02 -25.65
CA ALA A 190 -6.28 -13.38 -25.53
C ALA A 190 -6.58 -13.98 -24.15
N SER A 191 -6.44 -13.17 -23.09
CA SER A 191 -6.80 -13.52 -21.71
C SER A 191 -8.30 -13.79 -21.58
N ALA A 192 -9.16 -12.89 -22.08
CA ALA A 192 -10.61 -13.06 -22.08
C ALA A 192 -11.04 -14.33 -22.86
N ARG A 193 -10.39 -14.60 -24.00
CA ARG A 193 -10.62 -15.81 -24.80
C ARG A 193 -10.19 -17.08 -24.07
N LEU A 194 -9.00 -17.08 -23.44
CA LEU A 194 -8.49 -18.18 -22.63
C LEU A 194 -9.43 -18.50 -21.45
N GLN A 195 -9.99 -17.48 -20.79
CA GLN A 195 -10.99 -17.68 -19.73
C GLN A 195 -12.27 -18.32 -20.26
N LEU A 196 -12.70 -17.97 -21.48
CA LEU A 196 -13.89 -18.56 -22.10
C LEU A 196 -13.64 -20.03 -22.46
N ASP A 197 -12.53 -20.35 -23.12
CA ASP A 197 -12.18 -21.73 -23.48
C ASP A 197 -11.91 -22.61 -22.24
N LYS A 198 -11.34 -22.05 -21.15
CA LYS A 198 -11.25 -22.75 -19.84
C LYS A 198 -12.63 -23.09 -19.27
N LYS A 199 -13.61 -22.19 -19.38
CA LYS A 199 -15.00 -22.47 -18.96
C LYS A 199 -15.65 -23.54 -19.84
N ILE A 200 -15.45 -23.49 -21.15
CA ILE A 200 -15.92 -24.51 -22.09
C ILE A 200 -15.34 -25.88 -21.72
N GLY A 201 -14.01 -26.00 -21.55
CA GLY A 201 -13.36 -27.24 -21.12
C GLY A 201 -13.93 -27.79 -19.80
N ALA A 202 -14.11 -26.95 -18.79
CA ALA A 202 -14.73 -27.35 -17.52
C ALA A 202 -16.18 -27.86 -17.71
N THR A 203 -16.97 -27.25 -18.61
CA THR A 203 -18.31 -27.76 -18.94
C THR A 203 -18.26 -29.07 -19.74
N SER A 204 -17.34 -29.24 -20.69
CA SER A 204 -17.17 -30.49 -21.45
C SER A 204 -16.74 -31.65 -20.54
N HIS A 205 -15.82 -31.43 -19.60
CA HIS A 205 -15.47 -32.40 -18.56
C HIS A 205 -16.65 -32.75 -17.66
N SER A 206 -17.46 -31.75 -17.26
CA SER A 206 -18.68 -31.98 -16.47
C SER A 206 -19.74 -32.79 -17.23
N LEU A 207 -19.94 -32.51 -18.52
CA LEU A 207 -20.84 -33.26 -19.40
C LEU A 207 -20.35 -34.68 -19.65
N SER A 208 -19.05 -34.87 -19.88
CA SER A 208 -18.41 -36.18 -20.02
C SER A 208 -18.67 -37.05 -18.78
N ASN A 209 -18.41 -36.52 -17.58
CA ASN A 209 -18.69 -37.19 -16.31
C ASN A 209 -20.17 -37.57 -16.13
N LEU A 210 -21.10 -36.70 -16.51
CA LEU A 210 -22.55 -36.97 -16.47
C LEU A 210 -23.01 -38.00 -17.52
N SER A 211 -22.32 -38.10 -18.66
CA SER A 211 -22.68 -38.97 -19.78
C SER A 211 -22.33 -40.46 -19.57
N THR A 212 -21.48 -40.75 -18.57
CA THR A 212 -20.89 -42.06 -18.24
C THR A 212 -21.89 -43.22 -18.14
N ASN A 213 -23.18 -42.93 -17.93
CA ASN A 213 -24.20 -43.93 -17.58
C ASN A 213 -25.25 -44.19 -18.69
N LYS A 214 -25.13 -43.64 -19.92
CA LYS A 214 -26.20 -43.77 -20.94
C LYS A 214 -25.82 -44.19 -22.36
N ASN A 215 -24.62 -43.93 -22.88
CA ASN A 215 -24.19 -44.55 -24.14
C ASN A 215 -22.66 -44.50 -24.32
N ARG A 216 -22.01 -45.65 -24.56
CA ARG A 216 -20.54 -45.76 -24.66
C ARG A 216 -19.95 -44.90 -25.78
N GLU A 217 -20.66 -44.79 -26.90
CA GLU A 217 -20.25 -44.00 -28.06
C GLU A 217 -20.32 -42.48 -27.76
N SER A 218 -21.39 -42.03 -27.09
CA SER A 218 -21.53 -40.63 -26.66
C SER A 218 -20.45 -40.21 -25.65
N VAL A 219 -20.05 -41.10 -24.74
CA VAL A 219 -18.94 -40.86 -23.80
C VAL A 219 -17.62 -40.67 -24.55
N MET A 220 -17.37 -41.46 -25.61
CA MET A 220 -16.14 -41.36 -26.40
C MET A 220 -16.06 -40.05 -27.17
N ILE A 221 -17.18 -39.58 -27.74
CA ILE A 221 -17.25 -38.29 -28.45
C ILE A 221 -17.03 -37.12 -27.48
N LEU A 222 -17.70 -37.11 -26.32
CA LEU A 222 -17.53 -36.06 -25.31
C LEU A 222 -16.12 -36.05 -24.70
N LEU A 223 -15.47 -37.21 -24.59
CA LEU A 223 -14.08 -37.29 -24.14
C LEU A 223 -13.10 -36.72 -25.18
N ASP A 224 -13.29 -36.98 -26.48
CA ASP A 224 -12.47 -36.35 -27.52
C ASP A 224 -12.70 -34.84 -27.58
N GLU A 225 -13.95 -34.38 -27.46
CA GLU A 225 -14.27 -32.95 -27.38
C GLU A 225 -13.59 -32.26 -26.18
N ALA A 226 -13.59 -32.88 -25.00
CA ALA A 226 -12.87 -32.37 -23.83
C ALA A 226 -11.34 -32.33 -24.07
N VAL A 227 -10.75 -33.38 -24.66
CA VAL A 227 -9.32 -33.39 -25.03
C VAL A 227 -8.98 -32.33 -26.07
N GLN A 228 -9.88 -32.06 -27.03
CA GLN A 228 -9.72 -30.96 -27.99
C GLN A 228 -9.82 -29.58 -27.32
N ALA A 229 -10.71 -29.41 -26.34
CA ALA A 229 -10.81 -28.18 -25.55
C ALA A 229 -9.52 -27.93 -24.73
N ASP A 230 -9.00 -28.95 -24.04
CA ASP A 230 -7.76 -28.85 -23.27
C ASP A 230 -6.55 -28.49 -24.15
N ARG A 231 -6.48 -29.05 -25.38
CA ARG A 231 -5.45 -28.67 -26.37
C ARG A 231 -5.56 -27.20 -26.80
N LYS A 232 -6.77 -26.69 -27.02
CA LYS A 232 -7.02 -25.27 -27.37
C LYS A 232 -6.65 -24.33 -26.21
N VAL A 233 -7.03 -24.68 -24.98
CA VAL A 233 -6.65 -23.94 -23.76
C VAL A 233 -5.13 -23.86 -23.62
N LYS A 234 -4.42 -24.97 -23.86
CA LYS A 234 -2.95 -24.97 -23.84
C LYS A 234 -2.35 -24.05 -24.91
N GLN A 235 -2.84 -24.13 -26.16
CA GLN A 235 -2.38 -23.27 -27.25
C GLN A 235 -2.62 -21.78 -26.98
N LEU A 236 -3.78 -21.41 -26.43
CA LEU A 236 -4.08 -20.02 -26.05
C LEU A 236 -3.24 -19.54 -24.86
N SER A 237 -2.92 -20.41 -23.90
CA SER A 237 -1.98 -20.06 -22.82
C SER A 237 -0.59 -19.77 -23.38
N GLU A 238 -0.05 -20.65 -24.23
CA GLU A 238 1.25 -20.45 -24.88
C GLU A 238 1.29 -19.18 -25.75
N GLN A 239 0.17 -18.80 -26.38
CA GLN A 239 0.06 -17.52 -27.12
C GLN A 239 0.04 -16.32 -26.17
N LEU A 240 -0.72 -16.38 -25.08
CA LEU A 240 -0.80 -15.32 -24.08
C LEU A 240 0.57 -15.06 -23.43
N ASP A 241 1.32 -16.12 -23.12
CA ASP A 241 2.63 -16.01 -22.50
C ASP A 241 3.67 -15.41 -23.46
N ARG A 242 3.63 -15.73 -24.76
CA ARG A 242 4.47 -15.07 -25.78
C ARG A 242 4.16 -13.58 -25.90
N LEU A 243 2.89 -13.20 -26.00
CA LEU A 243 2.48 -11.80 -26.10
C LEU A 243 2.92 -11.00 -24.86
N LYS A 244 2.82 -11.57 -23.64
CA LYS A 244 3.32 -10.94 -22.41
C LYS A 244 4.82 -10.71 -22.41
N VAL A 245 5.62 -11.66 -22.92
CA VAL A 245 7.08 -11.48 -23.06
C VAL A 245 7.39 -10.35 -24.04
N GLU A 246 6.68 -10.27 -25.16
CA GLU A 246 6.81 -9.17 -26.13
C GLU A 246 6.37 -7.81 -25.53
N GLU A 247 5.30 -7.78 -24.71
CA GLU A 247 4.85 -6.56 -24.01
C GLU A 247 5.95 -6.03 -23.09
N VAL A 248 6.50 -6.88 -22.21
CA VAL A 248 7.58 -6.51 -21.28
C VAL A 248 8.85 -6.09 -22.01
N GLU A 249 9.20 -6.73 -23.14
CA GLU A 249 10.36 -6.30 -23.94
C GLU A 249 10.14 -4.90 -24.55
N THR A 250 8.93 -4.61 -25.06
CA THR A 250 8.61 -3.29 -25.62
C THR A 250 8.58 -2.20 -24.55
N GLU A 251 8.03 -2.49 -23.37
CA GLU A 251 8.04 -1.59 -22.21
C GLU A 251 9.46 -1.31 -21.72
N TYR A 252 10.30 -2.33 -21.62
CA TYR A 252 11.70 -2.18 -21.24
C TYR A 252 12.48 -1.28 -22.22
N ARG A 253 12.25 -1.43 -23.53
CA ARG A 253 12.84 -0.53 -24.55
C ARG A 253 12.33 0.91 -24.46
N ILE A 254 11.04 1.12 -24.15
CA ILE A 254 10.45 2.45 -23.87
C ILE A 254 11.15 3.09 -22.65
N LEU A 255 11.30 2.34 -21.56
CA LEU A 255 11.95 2.81 -20.33
C LEU A 255 13.43 3.13 -20.55
N GLN A 256 14.18 2.26 -21.23
CA GLN A 256 15.58 2.50 -21.61
C GLN A 256 15.74 3.83 -22.38
N HIS A 257 14.89 4.07 -23.39
CA HIS A 257 14.90 5.32 -24.14
C HIS A 257 14.61 6.53 -23.23
N THR A 258 13.60 6.46 -22.35
CA THR A 258 13.31 7.57 -21.43
C THR A 258 14.47 7.85 -20.47
N ALA A 259 15.09 6.81 -19.90
CA ALA A 259 16.23 6.96 -19.02
C ALA A 259 17.47 7.54 -19.75
N GLY A 260 17.70 7.13 -21.00
CA GLY A 260 18.73 7.72 -21.87
C GLY A 260 18.50 9.21 -22.17
N ILE A 261 17.25 9.61 -22.46
CA ILE A 261 16.87 11.03 -22.61
C ILE A 261 17.14 11.81 -21.32
N LEU A 262 16.73 11.28 -20.16
CA LEU A 262 16.93 11.94 -18.86
C LEU A 262 18.43 12.12 -18.56
N SER A 263 19.25 11.09 -18.75
CA SER A 263 20.71 11.19 -18.59
C SER A 263 21.33 12.21 -19.53
N GLN A 264 20.88 12.29 -20.80
CA GLN A 264 21.34 13.31 -21.73
C GLN A 264 20.86 14.73 -21.35
N GLY A 265 19.67 14.87 -20.78
CA GLY A 265 19.13 16.12 -20.23
C GLY A 265 19.96 16.64 -19.06
N LEU A 266 20.26 15.78 -18.09
CA LEU A 266 21.12 16.08 -16.95
C LEU A 266 22.53 16.49 -17.39
N GLN A 267 23.14 15.78 -18.35
CA GLN A 267 24.45 16.17 -18.91
C GLN A 267 24.43 17.52 -19.63
N LYS A 268 23.30 17.92 -20.23
CA LYS A 268 23.15 19.26 -20.82
C LYS A 268 23.07 20.33 -19.74
N LEU A 269 22.32 20.08 -18.66
CA LEU A 269 22.22 20.97 -17.51
C LEU A 269 23.56 21.13 -16.78
N GLU A 270 24.29 20.04 -16.55
CA GLU A 270 25.64 20.05 -15.95
C GLU A 270 26.65 20.86 -16.80
N LYS A 271 26.60 20.69 -18.13
CA LYS A 271 27.40 21.51 -19.06
C LYS A 271 26.98 22.98 -19.05
N GLN A 272 25.69 23.29 -18.86
CA GLN A 272 25.22 24.67 -18.75
C GLN A 272 25.59 25.32 -17.41
N SER A 273 25.49 24.60 -16.29
CA SER A 273 25.87 25.10 -14.96
C SER A 273 27.37 25.38 -14.87
N SER A 274 28.21 24.49 -15.42
CA SER A 274 29.67 24.70 -15.48
C SER A 274 30.10 25.90 -16.33
N LEU A 275 29.27 26.34 -17.29
CA LEU A 275 29.48 27.55 -18.10
C LEU A 275 28.99 28.84 -17.43
N GLN A 276 28.16 28.76 -16.38
CA GLN A 276 27.59 29.94 -15.72
C GLN A 276 28.35 30.41 -14.47
N SER A 277 29.35 29.67 -13.99
CA SER A 277 30.26 30.13 -12.92
C SER A 277 31.28 31.15 -13.43
N PRO A 278 31.13 32.47 -13.15
CA PRO A 278 32.01 33.49 -13.70
C PRO A 278 33.15 33.79 -12.72
N MET A 279 34.36 33.38 -13.08
CA MET A 279 35.63 34.05 -12.75
C MET A 279 35.72 34.71 -11.35
N LEU A 280 36.00 33.93 -10.30
CA LEU A 280 36.82 34.41 -9.19
C LEU A 280 38.20 33.74 -9.27
N SER A 281 39.12 34.42 -9.95
CA SER A 281 40.48 33.98 -10.17
C SER A 281 41.37 34.25 -8.95
N SER A 282 41.67 33.21 -8.18
CA SER A 282 42.85 33.17 -7.29
C SER A 282 44.02 32.47 -8.01
N PRO A 283 45.29 32.89 -7.78
CA PRO A 283 46.43 32.43 -8.57
C PRO A 283 46.89 31.02 -8.18
N PRO A 284 47.38 30.20 -9.12
CA PRO A 284 47.86 28.85 -8.82
C PRO A 284 49.28 28.88 -8.23
N LEU A 285 49.46 28.24 -7.08
CA LEU A 285 50.77 27.79 -6.61
C LEU A 285 51.04 26.37 -7.11
N SER A 286 52.31 26.11 -7.41
CA SER A 286 52.77 24.97 -8.19
C SER A 286 53.10 23.74 -7.33
N SER A 287 52.54 22.58 -7.70
CA SER A 287 53.11 21.28 -7.33
C SER A 287 52.90 20.24 -8.44
N THR A 288 54.00 19.98 -9.14
CA THR A 288 54.29 18.89 -10.09
C THR A 288 53.64 17.54 -9.81
N SER A 289 53.03 16.91 -10.83
CA SER A 289 53.48 15.59 -11.36
C SER A 289 52.70 15.14 -12.62
N SER A 290 53.41 14.37 -13.47
CA SER A 290 52.97 13.49 -14.58
C SER A 290 51.56 12.88 -14.48
N SER A 291 50.82 12.54 -15.54
CA SER A 291 51.04 12.45 -17.01
C SER A 291 49.64 12.22 -17.66
N SER A 292 49.30 12.62 -18.89
CA SER A 292 49.81 12.11 -20.18
C SER A 292 49.20 12.90 -21.33
N SER A 293 49.82 12.87 -22.52
CA SER A 293 49.33 13.53 -23.73
C SER A 293 48.04 12.92 -24.31
N LEU A 294 47.16 13.75 -24.87
CA LEU A 294 46.94 13.74 -26.33
C LEU A 294 46.32 15.06 -26.81
N SER A 295 46.74 15.46 -28.00
CA SER A 295 46.41 16.73 -28.64
C SER A 295 45.06 16.68 -29.36
N PHE A 296 44.23 17.71 -29.18
CA PHE A 296 43.53 18.30 -30.33
C PHE A 296 43.49 19.83 -30.21
N GLN A 297 43.90 20.49 -31.29
CA GLN A 297 44.20 21.92 -31.33
C GLN A 297 43.21 22.65 -32.23
N ALA A 298 42.94 23.91 -31.87
CA ALA A 298 42.31 24.97 -32.66
C ALA A 298 40.76 25.04 -32.72
N GLN A 299 40.33 26.30 -32.86
CA GLN A 299 38.97 26.79 -33.14
C GLN A 299 37.94 26.71 -32.00
N LEU A 300 37.82 27.82 -31.23
CA LEU A 300 36.59 28.63 -31.11
C LEU A 300 36.78 29.75 -30.07
N SER A 301 37.27 30.92 -30.51
CA SER A 301 37.47 32.10 -29.64
C SER A 301 37.07 33.40 -30.35
N ARG A 302 35.82 33.49 -30.81
CA ARG A 302 35.18 34.73 -31.28
C ARG A 302 33.68 34.68 -30.97
N THR A 303 33.16 35.61 -30.17
CA THR A 303 31.81 36.26 -30.29
C THR A 303 31.37 37.11 -29.08
N THR A 304 31.97 37.01 -27.90
CA THR A 304 31.48 37.70 -26.68
C THR A 304 31.80 39.21 -26.58
N SER A 305 32.62 39.77 -27.47
CA SER A 305 33.14 41.15 -27.37
C SER A 305 32.19 42.26 -27.88
N VAL A 306 31.08 41.92 -28.54
CA VAL A 306 30.23 42.93 -29.22
C VAL A 306 29.18 43.56 -28.29
N LYS A 307 28.59 42.78 -27.36
CA LYS A 307 27.45 43.24 -26.54
C LYS A 307 27.79 44.37 -25.55
N SER A 308 29.04 44.43 -25.07
CA SER A 308 29.48 45.51 -24.15
C SER A 308 29.64 46.86 -24.86
N LYS A 309 30.16 46.89 -26.09
CA LYS A 309 30.27 48.13 -26.89
C LYS A 309 28.91 48.73 -27.23
N GLN A 310 27.92 47.89 -27.54
CA GLN A 310 26.58 48.34 -27.89
C GLN A 310 25.87 49.02 -26.70
N LYS A 311 26.02 48.47 -25.49
CA LYS A 311 25.50 49.07 -24.24
C LYS A 311 26.17 50.41 -23.91
N LEU A 312 27.46 50.56 -24.23
CA LEU A 312 28.22 51.79 -24.01
C LEU A 312 27.82 52.90 -25.00
N GLN A 313 27.54 52.55 -26.27
CA GLN A 313 26.94 53.47 -27.25
C GLN A 313 25.53 53.93 -26.85
N GLN A 314 24.71 53.03 -26.31
CA GLN A 314 23.35 53.38 -25.86
C GLN A 314 23.40 54.41 -24.72
N LEU A 315 24.24 54.19 -23.71
CA LEU A 315 24.47 55.16 -22.62
C LEU A 315 25.02 56.51 -23.11
N GLN A 316 25.87 56.53 -24.15
CA GLN A 316 26.32 57.79 -24.75
C GLN A 316 25.15 58.57 -25.39
N SER A 317 24.23 57.90 -26.10
CA SER A 317 23.05 58.55 -26.68
C SER A 317 22.05 59.07 -25.63
N GLU A 318 21.92 58.38 -24.48
CA GLU A 318 21.12 58.84 -23.35
C GLU A 318 21.74 60.10 -22.69
N ILE A 319 23.07 60.14 -22.54
CA ILE A 319 23.77 61.33 -22.01
C ILE A 319 23.63 62.53 -22.96
N GLU A 320 23.71 62.32 -24.28
CA GLU A 320 23.53 63.40 -25.27
C GLU A 320 22.10 63.95 -25.26
N THR A 321 21.09 63.09 -25.19
CA THR A 321 19.67 63.52 -25.11
C THR A 321 19.37 64.27 -23.82
N ILE A 322 19.86 63.83 -22.66
CA ILE A 322 19.75 64.55 -21.38
C ILE A 322 20.46 65.92 -21.46
N THR A 323 21.66 65.97 -22.05
CA THR A 323 22.43 67.22 -22.23
C THR A 323 21.69 68.20 -23.14
N HIS A 324 21.04 67.70 -24.20
CA HIS A 324 20.24 68.52 -25.10
C HIS A 324 18.92 69.00 -24.46
N ALA A 325 18.30 68.17 -23.61
CA ALA A 325 17.15 68.57 -22.79
C ALA A 325 17.53 69.71 -21.83
N LEU A 326 18.63 69.55 -21.08
CA LEU A 326 19.14 70.59 -20.16
C LEU A 326 19.50 71.90 -20.89
N LYS A 327 20.15 71.84 -22.06
CA LYS A 327 20.38 73.03 -22.91
C LYS A 327 19.06 73.68 -23.36
N SER A 328 18.04 72.90 -23.69
CA SER A 328 16.73 73.44 -24.09
C SER A 328 15.99 74.12 -22.93
N ILE A 329 16.15 73.59 -21.70
CA ILE A 329 15.62 74.16 -20.46
C ILE A 329 16.33 75.48 -20.14
N LEU A 330 17.67 75.49 -20.15
CA LEU A 330 18.48 76.71 -19.98
C LEU A 330 18.12 77.80 -21.01
N LYS A 331 17.86 77.42 -22.26
CA LYS A 331 17.42 78.35 -23.32
C LYS A 331 15.99 78.86 -23.12
N ARG A 332 15.08 78.08 -22.54
CA ARG A 332 13.71 78.52 -22.20
C ARG A 332 13.69 79.52 -21.04
N TYR A 333 14.58 79.37 -20.05
CA TYR A 333 14.65 80.29 -18.92
C TYR A 333 15.41 81.61 -19.21
N ASN A 334 15.94 81.76 -20.43
CA ASN A 334 16.57 82.98 -20.95
C ASN A 334 17.47 83.73 -19.95
N LEU A 335 18.30 82.99 -19.22
CA LEU A 335 19.31 83.53 -18.31
C LEU A 335 20.49 84.11 -19.11
N GLN A 336 20.23 85.12 -19.94
CA GLN A 336 21.25 86.09 -20.29
C GLN A 336 21.55 86.90 -19.03
N SER A 337 22.73 86.64 -18.48
CA SER A 337 23.29 87.39 -17.37
C SER A 337 23.66 88.79 -17.82
N ASP A 338 22.71 89.73 -17.74
CA ASP A 338 23.00 91.16 -17.72
C ASP A 338 22.06 91.86 -16.70
N SER A 339 22.70 92.56 -15.76
CA SER A 339 22.17 93.53 -14.80
C SER A 339 20.66 93.52 -14.48
N ASN A 340 20.30 93.09 -13.26
CA ASN A 340 19.90 94.02 -12.19
C ASN A 340 19.61 93.31 -10.85
N SER A 341 19.79 94.08 -9.77
CA SER A 341 19.65 93.73 -8.33
C SER A 341 18.70 92.55 -7.98
N PRO A 342 19.21 91.46 -7.36
CA PRO A 342 18.37 90.31 -6.97
C PRO A 342 17.36 90.61 -5.85
N THR A 343 17.51 91.74 -5.13
CA THR A 343 16.68 92.08 -3.96
C THR A 343 15.29 92.61 -4.33
N GLN A 344 15.09 93.16 -5.55
CA GLN A 344 13.78 93.67 -5.98
C GLN A 344 12.88 92.60 -6.62
N LEU A 345 13.45 91.59 -7.27
CA LEU A 345 12.67 90.50 -7.87
C LEU A 345 12.04 89.59 -6.81
N LEU A 346 12.72 89.38 -5.68
CA LEU A 346 12.19 88.62 -4.55
C LEU A 346 10.91 89.26 -3.96
N SER A 347 10.90 90.58 -3.74
CA SER A 347 9.74 91.26 -3.16
C SER A 347 8.51 91.27 -4.09
N MET A 348 8.70 91.37 -5.40
CA MET A 348 7.58 91.28 -6.36
C MET A 348 6.98 89.87 -6.44
N LEU A 349 7.81 88.82 -6.39
CA LEU A 349 7.35 87.44 -6.36
C LEU A 349 6.57 87.13 -5.06
N GLU A 350 7.08 87.59 -3.92
CA GLU A 350 6.43 87.41 -2.61
C GLU A 350 5.08 88.15 -2.52
N THR A 351 4.96 89.32 -3.16
CA THR A 351 3.69 90.07 -3.20
C THR A 351 2.64 89.44 -4.13
N GLN A 352 3.04 88.68 -5.16
CA GLN A 352 2.10 87.96 -6.03
C GLN A 352 1.67 86.58 -5.49
N LEU A 353 2.41 85.99 -4.56
CA LEU A 353 2.12 84.65 -4.01
C LEU A 353 1.13 84.64 -2.84
N GLN A 354 0.90 85.76 -2.16
CA GLN A 354 -0.04 85.80 -1.02
C GLN A 354 -1.51 85.45 -1.36
N PRO A 355 -2.16 86.03 -2.40
CA PRO A 355 -3.59 85.79 -2.64
C PRO A 355 -3.94 84.42 -3.21
N GLU A 356 -3.00 83.72 -3.88
CA GLU A 356 -3.26 82.36 -4.38
C GLU A 356 -3.18 81.29 -3.27
N SER A 357 -2.43 81.56 -2.19
CA SER A 357 -2.24 80.61 -1.09
C SER A 357 -3.54 80.19 -0.40
N SER A 358 -4.47 81.12 -0.20
CA SER A 358 -5.74 80.87 0.49
C SER A 358 -6.76 80.10 -0.36
N PHE A 359 -6.75 80.28 -1.69
CA PHE A 359 -7.60 79.49 -2.58
C PHE A 359 -7.04 78.07 -2.77
N SER A 360 -5.71 77.97 -2.92
CA SER A 360 -4.96 76.70 -2.95
C SER A 360 -5.23 75.85 -1.70
N SER A 361 -5.19 76.43 -0.50
CA SER A 361 -5.51 75.73 0.76
C SER A 361 -6.87 75.05 0.70
N SER A 362 -7.94 75.75 0.33
CA SER A 362 -9.29 75.16 0.32
C SER A 362 -9.48 74.00 -0.66
N ILE A 363 -8.67 73.96 -1.74
CA ILE A 363 -8.65 72.86 -2.72
C ILE A 363 -7.80 71.71 -2.19
N ALA A 364 -6.69 72.01 -1.51
CA ALA A 364 -5.87 71.01 -0.82
C ALA A 364 -6.68 70.33 0.30
N ASP A 365 -7.35 71.09 1.17
CA ASP A 365 -8.16 70.58 2.29
C ASP A 365 -9.27 69.65 1.79
N ARG A 366 -10.00 70.03 0.74
CA ARG A 366 -10.99 69.15 0.09
C ARG A 366 -10.39 67.88 -0.49
N ARG A 367 -9.14 67.94 -0.98
CA ARG A 367 -8.46 66.79 -1.57
C ARG A 367 -7.85 65.87 -0.53
N VAL A 368 -7.40 66.41 0.61
CA VAL A 368 -7.04 65.64 1.81
C VAL A 368 -8.28 64.90 2.31
N GLN A 369 -9.40 65.60 2.48
CA GLN A 369 -10.65 64.98 2.95
C GLN A 369 -11.16 63.87 2.00
N GLN A 370 -11.04 64.05 0.67
CA GLN A 370 -11.34 62.99 -0.31
C GLN A 370 -10.37 61.80 -0.28
N LEU A 371 -9.13 62.00 0.17
CA LEU A 371 -8.15 60.92 0.37
C LEU A 371 -8.37 60.20 1.70
N GLU A 372 -8.79 60.91 2.74
CA GLU A 372 -9.23 60.34 4.03
C GLU A 372 -10.48 59.46 3.83
N ASP A 373 -11.49 59.95 3.11
CA ASP A 373 -12.69 59.16 2.76
C ASP A 373 -12.31 57.91 1.95
N GLN A 374 -11.37 58.02 0.99
CA GLN A 374 -10.89 56.87 0.21
C GLN A 374 -10.07 55.88 1.03
N LEU A 375 -9.26 56.36 1.99
CA LEU A 375 -8.53 55.52 2.94
C LEU A 375 -9.49 54.78 3.88
N SER A 376 -10.53 55.44 4.38
CA SER A 376 -11.58 54.79 5.20
C SER A 376 -12.25 53.66 4.42
N VAL A 377 -12.68 53.92 3.17
CA VAL A 377 -13.30 52.88 2.32
C VAL A 377 -12.31 51.77 1.94
N ALA A 378 -11.01 52.08 1.78
CA ALA A 378 -10.00 51.06 1.55
C ALA A 378 -9.80 50.17 2.79
N HIS A 379 -9.80 50.75 3.99
CA HIS A 379 -9.63 50.01 5.25
C HIS A 379 -10.86 49.15 5.58
N ASP A 380 -12.08 49.67 5.38
CA ASP A 380 -13.32 48.90 5.51
C ASP A 380 -13.35 47.69 4.55
N ASN A 381 -12.79 47.84 3.34
CA ASN A 381 -12.66 46.73 2.39
C ASN A 381 -11.56 45.74 2.79
N GLU A 382 -10.44 46.22 3.32
CA GLU A 382 -9.34 45.38 3.86
C GLU A 382 -9.85 44.50 5.01
N GLU A 383 -10.57 45.08 5.98
CA GLU A 383 -11.16 44.34 7.11
C GLU A 383 -12.15 43.28 6.62
N ARG A 384 -12.98 43.58 5.62
CA ARG A 384 -13.92 42.61 5.03
C ARG A 384 -13.21 41.47 4.31
N VAL A 385 -12.16 41.74 3.55
CA VAL A 385 -11.33 40.70 2.91
C VAL A 385 -10.62 39.85 3.98
N GLN A 386 -10.18 40.45 5.08
CA GLN A 386 -9.54 39.72 6.18
C GLN A 386 -10.55 38.81 6.94
N GLN A 387 -11.79 39.26 7.13
CA GLN A 387 -12.89 38.45 7.66
C GLN A 387 -13.27 37.29 6.72
N GLU A 388 -13.36 37.55 5.41
CA GLU A 388 -13.62 36.50 4.40
C GLU A 388 -12.48 35.46 4.36
N LEU A 389 -11.22 35.90 4.41
CA LEU A 389 -10.05 35.01 4.47
C LEU A 389 -10.06 34.13 5.74
N GLN A 390 -10.37 34.70 6.91
CA GLN A 390 -10.53 33.91 8.14
C GLN A 390 -11.68 32.90 8.03
N GLN A 391 -12.79 33.27 7.40
CA GLN A 391 -13.92 32.37 7.18
C GLN A 391 -13.55 31.21 6.24
N GLU A 392 -12.83 31.46 5.13
CA GLU A 392 -12.34 30.41 4.25
C GLU A 392 -11.30 29.51 4.95
N GLN A 393 -10.40 30.08 5.74
CA GLN A 393 -9.40 29.32 6.48
C GLN A 393 -10.03 28.40 7.54
N ALA A 394 -11.11 28.85 8.20
CA ALA A 394 -11.93 28.02 9.07
C ALA A 394 -12.63 26.87 8.30
N GLN A 395 -13.18 27.14 7.10
CA GLN A 395 -13.75 26.10 6.24
C GLN A 395 -12.71 25.08 5.76
N VAL A 396 -11.49 25.52 5.41
CA VAL A 396 -10.38 24.64 5.02
C VAL A 396 -9.99 23.73 6.18
N ASN A 397 -9.91 24.26 7.40
CA ASN A 397 -9.60 23.45 8.58
C ASN A 397 -10.73 22.45 8.91
N GLN A 398 -12.00 22.84 8.77
CA GLN A 398 -13.13 21.92 8.90
C GLN A 398 -13.07 20.80 7.84
N LEU A 399 -12.80 21.13 6.57
CA LEU A 399 -12.66 20.16 5.49
C LEU A 399 -11.52 19.18 5.74
N LYS A 400 -10.35 19.65 6.21
CA LYS A 400 -9.22 18.78 6.59
C LYS A 400 -9.62 17.78 7.68
N SER A 401 -10.31 18.22 8.74
CA SER A 401 -10.75 17.29 9.79
C SER A 401 -11.72 16.22 9.29
N VAL A 402 -12.56 16.55 8.30
CA VAL A 402 -13.46 15.59 7.66
C VAL A 402 -12.66 14.59 6.82
N VAL A 403 -11.69 15.05 6.02
CA VAL A 403 -10.82 14.19 5.21
C VAL A 403 -10.05 13.21 6.10
N SER A 404 -9.40 13.65 7.17
CA SER A 404 -8.68 12.74 8.09
C SER A 404 -9.61 11.73 8.77
N SER A 405 -10.86 12.10 9.07
CA SER A 405 -11.85 11.14 9.59
C SER A 405 -12.25 10.08 8.54
N MET A 406 -12.33 10.47 7.26
CA MET A 406 -12.62 9.57 6.14
C MET A 406 -11.44 8.64 5.83
N GLU A 407 -10.20 9.12 5.89
CA GLU A 407 -8.98 8.32 5.71
C GLU A 407 -8.88 7.22 6.78
N LEU A 408 -9.17 7.56 8.03
CA LEU A 408 -9.20 6.60 9.15
C LEU A 408 -10.36 5.59 9.00
N GLN A 409 -11.52 6.02 8.49
CA GLN A 409 -12.61 5.12 8.14
C GLN A 409 -12.27 4.19 6.96
N ALA A 410 -11.58 4.69 5.92
CA ALA A 410 -11.14 3.91 4.77
C ALA A 410 -10.12 2.84 5.19
N SER A 411 -9.15 3.20 6.04
CA SER A 411 -8.16 2.27 6.61
C SER A 411 -8.82 1.17 7.45
N LYS A 412 -9.85 1.52 8.22
CA LYS A 412 -10.67 0.56 8.99
C LYS A 412 -11.46 -0.38 8.07
N LEU A 413 -12.07 0.13 7.00
CA LEU A 413 -12.80 -0.71 6.02
C LEU A 413 -11.84 -1.62 5.24
N HIS A 414 -10.64 -1.14 4.89
CA HIS A 414 -9.63 -1.92 4.19
C HIS A 414 -9.15 -3.11 5.04
N SER A 415 -8.78 -2.88 6.30
CA SER A 415 -8.40 -3.94 7.24
C SER A 415 -9.54 -4.93 7.52
N GLN A 416 -10.79 -4.46 7.62
CA GLN A 416 -11.96 -5.33 7.75
C GLN A 416 -12.17 -6.20 6.49
N SER A 417 -12.02 -5.63 5.29
CA SER A 417 -12.09 -6.36 4.02
C SER A 417 -11.02 -7.45 3.92
N GLN A 418 -9.78 -7.13 4.29
CA GLN A 418 -8.67 -8.09 4.31
C GLN A 418 -8.92 -9.26 5.28
N ALA A 419 -9.47 -8.98 6.46
CA ALA A 419 -9.84 -10.01 7.43
C ALA A 419 -10.98 -10.92 6.93
N LEU A 420 -11.97 -10.36 6.22
CA LEU A 420 -13.04 -11.14 5.58
C LEU A 420 -12.50 -12.01 4.44
N TYR A 421 -11.58 -11.49 3.61
CA TYR A 421 -10.94 -12.26 2.54
C TYR A 421 -10.14 -13.45 3.08
N GLN A 422 -9.35 -13.26 4.14
CA GLN A 422 -8.64 -14.36 4.81
C GLN A 422 -9.60 -15.41 5.39
N ARG A 423 -10.72 -14.97 5.97
CA ARG A 423 -11.77 -15.87 6.49
C ARG A 423 -12.47 -16.65 5.37
N GLU A 424 -12.76 -16.02 4.24
CA GLU A 424 -13.33 -16.69 3.07
C GLU A 424 -12.36 -17.76 2.55
N HIS A 425 -11.07 -17.44 2.43
CA HIS A 425 -10.05 -18.40 2.01
C HIS A 425 -9.94 -19.60 2.98
N ALA A 426 -10.02 -19.36 4.30
CA ALA A 426 -10.05 -20.44 5.28
C ALA A 426 -11.28 -21.36 5.10
N LEU A 427 -12.47 -20.79 4.93
CA LEU A 427 -13.71 -21.55 4.70
C LEU A 427 -13.71 -22.29 3.35
N ARG A 428 -13.10 -21.73 2.30
CA ARG A 428 -12.89 -22.42 1.02
C ARG A 428 -12.01 -23.67 1.20
N ASN A 429 -10.91 -23.56 1.95
CA ASN A 429 -10.02 -24.68 2.25
C ASN A 429 -10.72 -25.77 3.08
N GLU A 430 -11.53 -25.39 4.09
CA GLU A 430 -12.35 -26.34 4.85
C GLU A 430 -13.37 -27.06 3.95
N MET A 431 -14.06 -26.33 3.07
CA MET A 431 -15.00 -26.92 2.11
C MET A 431 -14.35 -27.88 1.11
N GLU A 432 -13.09 -27.63 0.72
CA GLU A 432 -12.30 -28.54 -0.12
C GLU A 432 -11.93 -29.81 0.66
N GLN A 433 -11.44 -29.69 1.89
CA GLN A 433 -11.17 -30.84 2.77
C GLN A 433 -12.43 -31.71 3.00
N TYR A 434 -13.60 -31.11 3.18
CA TYR A 434 -14.85 -31.87 3.30
C TYR A 434 -15.27 -32.57 2.00
N ARG A 435 -15.01 -31.96 0.83
CA ARG A 435 -15.24 -32.64 -0.47
C ARG A 435 -14.35 -33.86 -0.62
N ASP A 436 -13.08 -33.77 -0.24
CA ASP A 436 -12.14 -34.89 -0.27
C ASP A 436 -12.55 -36.00 0.71
N GLN A 437 -12.95 -35.65 1.94
CA GLN A 437 -13.47 -36.62 2.91
C GLN A 437 -14.71 -37.35 2.38
N VAL A 438 -15.67 -36.62 1.76
CA VAL A 438 -16.86 -37.24 1.14
C VAL A 438 -16.47 -38.14 -0.04
N PHE A 439 -15.47 -37.76 -0.84
CA PHE A 439 -14.95 -38.59 -1.93
C PHE A 439 -14.31 -39.88 -1.40
N HIS A 440 -13.48 -39.78 -0.35
CA HIS A 440 -12.88 -40.94 0.32
C HIS A 440 -13.93 -41.88 0.90
N LEU A 441 -14.94 -41.36 1.63
CA LEU A 441 -16.02 -42.16 2.19
C LEU A 441 -16.88 -42.85 1.12
N ARG A 442 -17.14 -42.19 -0.02
CA ARG A 442 -17.82 -42.83 -1.17
C ARG A 442 -17.00 -43.99 -1.73
N LYS A 443 -15.69 -43.81 -1.91
CA LYS A 443 -14.78 -44.84 -2.42
C LYS A 443 -14.62 -46.01 -1.44
N GLU A 444 -14.64 -45.76 -0.13
CA GLU A 444 -14.64 -46.81 0.88
C GLU A 444 -15.97 -47.58 0.89
N LYS A 445 -17.11 -46.86 0.83
CA LYS A 445 -18.43 -47.47 0.68
C LYS A 445 -18.51 -48.38 -0.55
N GLU A 446 -18.06 -47.92 -1.71
CA GLU A 446 -18.03 -48.70 -2.95
C GLU A 446 -17.19 -49.99 -2.81
N ARG A 447 -16.06 -49.93 -2.08
CA ARG A 447 -15.24 -51.12 -1.79
C ARG A 447 -15.95 -52.10 -0.84
N LEU A 448 -16.70 -51.60 0.15
CA LEU A 448 -17.49 -52.44 1.05
C LEU A 448 -18.66 -53.11 0.31
N GLU A 449 -19.45 -52.36 -0.46
CA GLU A 449 -20.54 -52.90 -1.30
C GLU A 449 -20.02 -53.94 -2.30
N SER A 450 -18.85 -53.70 -2.91
CA SER A 450 -18.16 -54.64 -3.81
C SER A 450 -17.64 -55.91 -3.12
N GLY A 451 -17.41 -55.87 -1.80
CA GLY A 451 -17.06 -57.03 -0.98
C GLY A 451 -18.29 -57.80 -0.50
N GLN A 452 -19.35 -57.09 -0.11
CA GLN A 452 -20.58 -57.64 0.44
C GLN A 452 -21.42 -58.36 -0.64
N ASN A 453 -21.48 -57.82 -1.86
CA ASN A 453 -22.08 -58.50 -3.02
C ASN A 453 -21.38 -59.84 -3.40
N LYS A 454 -20.18 -60.12 -2.88
CA LYS A 454 -19.49 -61.41 -3.06
C LYS A 454 -19.76 -62.43 -1.95
N THR A 455 -20.45 -62.03 -0.87
CA THR A 455 -20.67 -62.86 0.33
C THR A 455 -22.15 -63.18 0.63
N LEU A 456 -23.10 -62.46 0.05
CA LEU A 456 -24.56 -62.60 0.27
C LEU A 456 -25.24 -63.86 -0.35
N SER A 457 -24.53 -64.99 -0.45
CA SER A 457 -25.09 -66.24 -1.00
C SER A 457 -25.82 -67.14 0.03
N ASN A 458 -25.74 -66.84 1.34
CA ASN A 458 -26.31 -67.69 2.39
C ASN A 458 -26.78 -66.92 3.65
N GLY A 459 -28.04 -67.13 4.07
CA GLY A 459 -28.51 -66.89 5.45
C GLY A 459 -29.65 -65.87 5.61
N GLN A 460 -30.79 -66.30 6.19
CA GLN A 460 -32.00 -65.46 6.35
C GLN A 460 -32.02 -64.56 7.60
N ASP A 461 -31.00 -64.61 8.46
CA ASP A 461 -30.97 -63.86 9.74
C ASP A 461 -30.38 -62.42 9.61
N TYR A 462 -29.93 -62.03 8.41
CA TYR A 462 -29.24 -60.76 8.17
C TYR A 462 -30.16 -59.52 8.06
N SER A 463 -31.44 -59.72 7.75
CA SER A 463 -32.35 -58.64 7.34
C SER A 463 -32.52 -57.53 8.38
N GLN A 464 -32.53 -57.87 9.68
CA GLN A 464 -32.74 -56.87 10.74
C GLN A 464 -31.48 -56.02 10.99
N VAL A 465 -30.28 -56.58 10.78
CA VAL A 465 -29.00 -55.86 10.88
C VAL A 465 -28.82 -54.92 9.69
N GLU A 466 -29.17 -55.35 8.49
CA GLU A 466 -29.18 -54.48 7.30
C GLU A 466 -30.15 -53.30 7.46
N GLN A 467 -31.31 -53.51 8.09
CA GLN A 467 -32.28 -52.45 8.35
C GLN A 467 -31.76 -51.41 9.37
N GLN A 468 -31.02 -51.83 10.41
CA GLN A 468 -30.37 -50.88 11.31
C GLN A 468 -29.22 -50.13 10.63
N GLN A 469 -28.36 -50.81 9.87
CA GLN A 469 -27.27 -50.15 9.13
C GLN A 469 -27.80 -49.12 8.12
N THR A 470 -28.85 -49.45 7.36
CA THR A 470 -29.46 -48.49 6.42
C THR A 470 -30.08 -47.28 7.13
N GLN A 471 -30.66 -47.45 8.33
CA GLN A 471 -31.11 -46.33 9.15
C GLN A 471 -29.95 -45.45 9.64
N GLU A 472 -28.84 -46.03 10.09
CA GLU A 472 -27.65 -45.26 10.48
C GLU A 472 -27.03 -44.49 9.30
N TYR A 473 -26.90 -45.12 8.13
CA TYR A 473 -26.42 -44.44 6.92
C TYR A 473 -27.36 -43.30 6.51
N GLN A 474 -28.68 -43.49 6.62
CA GLN A 474 -29.66 -42.44 6.35
C GLN A 474 -29.59 -41.30 7.38
N ALA A 475 -29.31 -41.60 8.65
CA ALA A 475 -29.08 -40.59 9.68
C ALA A 475 -27.81 -39.76 9.41
N LYS A 476 -26.68 -40.41 9.07
CA LYS A 476 -25.43 -39.73 8.69
C LYS A 476 -25.59 -38.84 7.45
N LEU A 477 -26.35 -39.30 6.45
CA LEU A 477 -26.71 -38.48 5.28
C LEU A 477 -27.54 -37.25 5.65
N ARG A 478 -28.51 -37.38 6.57
CA ARG A 478 -29.27 -36.23 7.09
C ARG A 478 -28.37 -35.25 7.84
N GLU A 479 -27.51 -35.74 8.72
CA GLU A 479 -26.56 -34.90 9.47
C GLU A 479 -25.63 -34.11 8.53
N GLN A 480 -25.04 -34.77 7.52
CA GLN A 480 -24.25 -34.10 6.49
C GLN A 480 -25.06 -33.08 5.68
N SER A 481 -26.33 -33.35 5.36
CA SER A 481 -27.18 -32.39 4.65
C SER A 481 -27.49 -31.13 5.48
N VAL A 482 -27.76 -31.29 6.78
CA VAL A 482 -27.98 -30.16 7.71
C VAL A 482 -26.71 -29.35 7.93
N PHE A 483 -25.55 -30.01 7.98
CA PHE A 483 -24.25 -29.32 8.04
C PHE A 483 -24.00 -28.51 6.76
N LEU A 484 -24.18 -29.10 5.57
CA LEU A 484 -24.03 -28.40 4.30
C LEU A 484 -25.01 -27.22 4.16
N GLU A 485 -26.26 -27.36 4.62
CA GLU A 485 -27.23 -26.27 4.65
C GLU A 485 -26.79 -25.14 5.59
N LYS A 486 -26.25 -25.47 6.77
CA LYS A 486 -25.70 -24.48 7.70
C LYS A 486 -24.52 -23.71 7.08
N THR A 487 -23.60 -24.40 6.41
CA THR A 487 -22.45 -23.76 5.75
C THR A 487 -22.89 -22.92 4.54
N ALA A 488 -23.89 -23.38 3.77
CA ALA A 488 -24.48 -22.59 2.68
C ALA A 488 -25.06 -21.26 3.20
N ARG A 489 -25.84 -21.29 4.29
CA ARG A 489 -26.36 -20.06 4.93
C ARG A 489 -25.24 -19.12 5.41
N GLN A 490 -24.11 -19.64 5.88
CA GLN A 490 -22.95 -18.81 6.26
C GLN A 490 -22.26 -18.18 5.04
N CYS A 491 -22.19 -18.89 3.91
CA CYS A 491 -21.71 -18.32 2.65
C CYS A 491 -22.64 -17.21 2.14
N ASP A 492 -23.96 -17.39 2.22
CA ASP A 492 -24.94 -16.37 1.84
C ASP A 492 -24.84 -15.13 2.75
N GLU A 493 -24.69 -15.32 4.07
CA GLU A 493 -24.49 -14.22 5.02
C GLU A 493 -23.22 -13.41 4.68
N LEU A 494 -22.07 -14.08 4.49
CA LEU A 494 -20.82 -13.43 4.07
C LEU A 494 -20.95 -12.71 2.72
N ARG A 495 -21.70 -13.28 1.76
CA ARG A 495 -21.98 -12.64 0.47
C ARG A 495 -22.77 -11.34 0.64
N THR A 496 -23.81 -11.32 1.49
CA THR A 496 -24.55 -10.07 1.76
C THR A 496 -23.68 -9.03 2.46
N GLN A 497 -22.76 -9.43 3.35
CA GLN A 497 -21.79 -8.52 3.97
C GLN A 497 -20.80 -7.95 2.94
N HIS A 498 -20.32 -8.76 1.99
CA HIS A 498 -19.46 -8.30 0.90
C HIS A 498 -20.20 -7.34 -0.04
N GLU A 499 -21.47 -7.60 -0.38
CA GLU A 499 -22.30 -6.71 -1.20
C GLU A 499 -22.55 -5.36 -0.48
N GLN A 500 -22.77 -5.37 0.84
CA GLN A 500 -22.86 -4.16 1.66
C GLN A 500 -21.53 -3.38 1.67
N LEU A 501 -20.39 -4.06 1.89
CA LEU A 501 -19.08 -3.41 1.88
C LEU A 501 -18.78 -2.79 0.51
N SER A 502 -19.05 -3.51 -0.58
CA SER A 502 -18.89 -3.03 -1.96
C SER A 502 -19.76 -1.81 -2.25
N ALA A 503 -21.00 -1.76 -1.74
CA ALA A 503 -21.84 -0.57 -1.84
C ALA A 503 -21.25 0.62 -1.06
N THR A 504 -20.66 0.40 0.12
CA THR A 504 -19.97 1.49 0.86
C THR A 504 -18.71 1.98 0.15
N CYS A 505 -17.94 1.11 -0.50
CA CYS A 505 -16.78 1.52 -1.30
C CYS A 505 -17.20 2.44 -2.46
N ARG A 506 -18.23 2.07 -3.23
CA ARG A 506 -18.76 2.92 -4.33
C ARG A 506 -19.23 4.29 -3.85
N ASN A 507 -19.86 4.37 -2.68
CA ASN A 507 -20.28 5.64 -2.09
C ASN A 507 -19.07 6.51 -1.69
N LEU A 508 -17.98 5.90 -1.22
CA LEU A 508 -16.73 6.61 -0.92
C LEU A 508 -16.00 7.05 -2.19
N GLU A 509 -15.93 6.21 -3.22
CA GLU A 509 -15.40 6.54 -4.55
C GLU A 509 -16.14 7.74 -5.17
N GLN A 510 -17.48 7.74 -5.12
CA GLN A 510 -18.28 8.88 -5.56
C GLN A 510 -17.94 10.16 -4.76
N MET A 511 -17.80 10.05 -3.43
CA MET A 511 -17.47 11.20 -2.60
C MET A 511 -16.07 11.76 -2.89
N VAL A 512 -15.09 10.90 -3.20
CA VAL A 512 -13.75 11.31 -3.64
C VAL A 512 -13.85 12.08 -4.97
N GLN A 513 -14.56 11.57 -5.96
CA GLN A 513 -14.77 12.26 -7.25
C GLN A 513 -15.51 13.61 -7.09
N GLU A 514 -16.44 13.72 -6.14
CA GLU A 514 -17.10 14.99 -5.82
C GLU A 514 -16.15 16.00 -5.15
N LYS A 515 -15.17 15.52 -4.36
CA LYS A 515 -14.13 16.38 -3.76
C LYS A 515 -13.05 16.80 -4.76
N GLU A 516 -12.64 15.90 -5.65
CA GLU A 516 -11.70 16.15 -6.73
C GLU A 516 -12.21 17.29 -7.64
N LYS A 517 -13.46 17.20 -8.12
CA LYS A 517 -14.13 18.28 -8.87
C LYS A 517 -14.23 19.61 -8.10
N ALA A 518 -14.32 19.56 -6.78
CA ALA A 518 -14.34 20.75 -5.93
C ALA A 518 -12.94 21.37 -5.73
N LEU A 519 -11.86 20.57 -5.84
CA LEU A 519 -10.49 21.06 -5.90
C LEU A 519 -10.19 21.67 -7.28
N ASP A 520 -10.57 21.01 -8.38
CA ASP A 520 -10.44 21.58 -9.74
C ASP A 520 -11.11 22.95 -9.87
N ALA A 521 -12.31 23.10 -9.29
CA ALA A 521 -13.04 24.37 -9.26
C ALA A 521 -12.29 25.45 -8.47
N ARG A 522 -11.61 25.10 -7.37
CA ARG A 522 -10.79 26.01 -6.58
C ARG A 522 -9.48 26.37 -7.30
N ASP A 523 -8.83 25.42 -7.95
CA ASP A 523 -7.63 25.69 -8.75
C ASP A 523 -7.94 26.60 -9.95
N ALA A 524 -9.12 26.45 -10.56
CA ALA A 524 -9.60 27.39 -11.57
C ALA A 524 -9.81 28.81 -11.00
N GLN A 525 -10.37 28.92 -9.79
CA GLN A 525 -10.54 30.20 -9.08
C GLN A 525 -9.19 30.83 -8.69
N ILE A 526 -8.23 30.04 -8.20
CA ILE A 526 -6.87 30.51 -7.90
C ILE A 526 -6.21 31.07 -9.16
N ARG A 527 -6.27 30.36 -10.29
CA ARG A 527 -5.72 30.85 -11.57
C ARG A 527 -6.40 32.13 -12.07
N GLN A 528 -7.69 32.34 -11.77
CA GLN A 528 -8.37 33.61 -12.05
C GLN A 528 -7.82 34.73 -11.18
N LEU A 529 -7.70 34.53 -9.86
CA LEU A 529 -7.15 35.52 -8.93
C LEU A 529 -5.68 35.85 -9.23
N GLU A 530 -4.86 34.87 -9.62
CA GLU A 530 -3.49 35.07 -10.09
C GLU A 530 -3.44 35.92 -11.37
N ALA A 531 -4.36 35.70 -12.30
CA ALA A 531 -4.45 36.50 -13.53
C ALA A 531 -4.91 37.94 -13.25
N GLU A 532 -5.85 38.14 -12.32
CA GLU A 532 -6.28 39.48 -11.87
C GLU A 532 -5.15 40.22 -11.14
N LEU A 533 -4.43 39.55 -10.23
CA LEU A 533 -3.24 40.10 -9.57
C LEU A 533 -2.15 40.48 -10.57
N ALA A 534 -1.86 39.62 -11.55
CA ALA A 534 -0.89 39.93 -12.61
C ALA A 534 -1.33 41.16 -13.43
N GLN A 535 -2.62 41.27 -13.75
CA GLN A 535 -3.18 42.44 -14.45
C GLN A 535 -3.10 43.72 -13.60
N GLN A 536 -3.35 43.61 -12.29
CA GLN A 536 -3.25 44.74 -11.35
C GLN A 536 -1.80 45.20 -11.17
N GLN A 537 -0.86 44.27 -11.08
CA GLN A 537 0.58 44.55 -11.01
C GLN A 537 1.07 45.23 -12.30
N GLN A 538 0.54 44.82 -13.46
CA GLN A 538 0.82 45.48 -14.74
C GLN A 538 0.23 46.91 -14.82
N ARG A 539 -0.89 47.19 -14.16
CA ARG A 539 -1.44 48.56 -14.02
C ARG A 539 -0.60 49.45 -13.10
N GLN A 540 0.03 48.88 -12.07
CA GLN A 540 0.85 49.62 -11.10
C GLN A 540 2.26 49.98 -11.60
N GLN A 541 2.72 49.47 -12.75
CA GLN A 541 4.01 49.83 -13.34
C GLN A 541 4.05 51.22 -14.01
N THR A 542 3.03 52.07 -13.87
CA THR A 542 3.08 53.48 -14.28
C THR A 542 3.80 54.35 -13.23
N PRO A 543 4.97 54.96 -13.56
CA PRO A 543 5.84 55.56 -12.56
C PRO A 543 5.43 57.00 -12.20
N LEU A 544 4.82 57.21 -11.02
CA LEU A 544 4.56 58.55 -10.46
C LEU A 544 4.84 58.66 -8.95
N LEU A 545 6.06 59.08 -8.63
CA LEU A 545 6.40 60.11 -7.61
C LEU A 545 5.55 60.22 -6.31
N HIS A 546 5.48 59.16 -5.50
CA HIS A 546 4.98 59.27 -4.11
C HIS A 546 5.89 58.48 -3.15
N SER A 547 6.67 59.20 -2.33
CA SER A 547 7.76 58.62 -1.52
C SER A 547 7.56 58.70 0.00
N ALA A 548 6.53 59.39 0.49
CA ALA A 548 6.36 59.66 1.93
C ALA A 548 5.40 58.69 2.64
N ALA A 549 4.34 58.23 1.97
CA ALA A 549 3.36 57.29 2.55
C ALA A 549 3.87 55.83 2.62
N ASN A 550 5.04 55.53 2.06
CA ASN A 550 5.54 54.15 1.93
C ASN A 550 6.14 53.56 3.22
N GLN A 551 6.34 54.35 4.28
CA GLN A 551 6.95 53.86 5.51
C GLN A 551 5.95 53.13 6.42
N GLU A 552 4.72 53.61 6.48
CA GLU A 552 3.63 53.01 7.25
C GLU A 552 3.13 51.73 6.59
N SER A 553 2.96 51.74 5.26
CA SER A 553 2.65 50.53 4.48
C SER A 553 3.76 49.48 4.54
N LEU A 554 5.04 49.87 4.69
CA LEU A 554 6.14 48.92 4.89
C LEU A 554 6.12 48.28 6.28
N MET A 555 5.74 49.02 7.33
CA MET A 555 5.48 48.43 8.65
C MET A 555 4.27 47.48 8.62
N GLN A 556 3.19 47.87 7.95
CA GLN A 556 1.99 47.03 7.80
C GLN A 556 2.30 45.74 7.01
N LEU A 557 3.12 45.85 5.95
CA LEU A 557 3.60 44.70 5.20
C LEU A 557 4.50 43.79 6.05
N GLN A 558 5.36 44.35 6.89
CA GLN A 558 6.21 43.58 7.80
C GLN A 558 5.40 42.87 8.90
N ALA A 559 4.35 43.50 9.42
CA ALA A 559 3.39 42.86 10.33
C ALA A 559 2.66 41.68 9.64
N MET A 560 2.16 41.89 8.42
CA MET A 560 1.56 40.85 7.58
C MET A 560 2.51 39.69 7.26
N PHE A 561 3.81 39.96 7.06
CA PHE A 561 4.81 38.89 6.91
C PHE A 561 5.01 38.12 8.22
N SER A 562 5.10 38.81 9.36
CA SER A 562 5.26 38.17 10.68
C SER A 562 4.04 37.34 11.07
N GLU A 563 2.82 37.77 10.73
CA GLU A 563 1.59 37.00 10.93
C GLU A 563 1.56 35.75 10.03
N LYS A 564 1.93 35.88 8.76
CA LYS A 564 2.05 34.73 7.84
C LYS A 564 3.13 33.73 8.27
N GLU A 565 4.25 34.22 8.80
CA GLU A 565 5.31 33.39 9.35
C GLU A 565 4.84 32.63 10.59
N ALA A 566 4.17 33.32 11.54
CA ALA A 566 3.58 32.68 12.72
C ALA A 566 2.53 31.62 12.36
N ALA A 567 1.62 31.93 11.42
CA ALA A 567 0.61 30.97 10.94
C ALA A 567 1.22 29.78 10.18
N TRP A 568 2.38 29.97 9.55
CA TRP A 568 3.14 28.88 8.91
C TRP A 568 3.84 27.99 9.94
N ILE A 569 4.40 28.57 11.00
CA ILE A 569 4.98 27.85 12.15
C ILE A 569 3.90 27.02 12.86
N GLU A 570 2.76 27.61 13.21
CA GLU A 570 1.63 26.89 13.83
C GLU A 570 1.14 25.74 12.94
N LYS A 571 1.12 25.94 11.61
CA LYS A 571 0.81 24.87 10.65
C LYS A 571 1.88 23.77 10.62
N SER A 572 3.17 24.11 10.78
CA SER A 572 4.26 23.11 10.88
C SER A 572 4.10 22.28 12.16
N GLU A 573 3.94 22.94 13.31
CA GLU A 573 3.72 22.28 14.61
C GLU A 573 2.49 21.36 14.57
N ALA A 574 1.40 21.78 13.93
CA ALA A 574 0.21 20.95 13.74
C ALA A 574 0.44 19.73 12.82
N MET A 575 1.30 19.86 11.80
CA MET A 575 1.69 18.72 10.94
C MET A 575 2.62 17.76 11.69
N GLU A 576 3.60 18.28 12.42
CA GLU A 576 4.52 17.49 13.26
C GLU A 576 3.77 16.70 14.34
N ALA A 577 2.82 17.33 15.04
CA ALA A 577 1.96 16.66 16.02
C ALA A 577 1.10 15.53 15.38
N ASN A 578 0.68 15.70 14.12
CA ASN A 578 -0.06 14.68 13.38
C ASN A 578 0.85 13.51 12.96
N TYR A 579 2.07 13.80 12.50
CA TYR A 579 3.08 12.76 12.21
C TYR A 579 3.47 11.97 13.48
N GLU A 580 3.63 12.62 14.64
CA GLU A 580 3.80 11.92 15.91
C GLU A 580 2.60 11.03 16.25
N GLY A 581 1.37 11.49 15.98
CA GLY A 581 0.15 10.71 16.13
C GLY A 581 0.16 9.43 15.30
N ILE A 582 0.48 9.56 14.00
CA ILE A 582 0.58 8.45 13.05
C ILE A 582 1.68 7.46 13.48
N LEU A 583 2.84 7.94 13.92
CA LEU A 583 3.93 7.08 14.42
C LEU A 583 3.50 6.28 15.66
N ARG A 584 2.82 6.91 16.62
CA ARG A 584 2.28 6.22 17.81
C ARG A 584 1.21 5.17 17.45
N GLU A 585 0.36 5.44 16.45
CA GLU A 585 -0.60 4.44 15.96
C GLU A 585 0.09 3.29 15.22
N PHE A 586 1.14 3.58 14.43
CA PHE A 586 1.94 2.57 13.73
C PHE A 586 2.67 1.65 14.72
N ASP A 587 3.27 2.20 15.78
CA ASP A 587 3.88 1.42 16.87
C ASP A 587 2.83 0.54 17.58
N ARG A 588 1.64 1.09 17.86
CA ARG A 588 0.53 0.34 18.47
C ARG A 588 0.05 -0.81 17.58
N LEU A 589 -0.09 -0.58 16.27
CA LEU A 589 -0.46 -1.61 15.30
C LEU A 589 0.63 -2.68 15.19
N THR A 590 1.89 -2.27 15.17
CA THR A 590 3.05 -3.19 15.10
C THR A 590 3.14 -4.06 16.36
N GLY A 591 2.93 -3.48 17.55
CA GLY A 591 2.81 -4.25 18.79
C GLY A 591 1.66 -5.28 18.73
N THR A 592 0.49 -4.87 18.26
CA THR A 592 -0.68 -5.75 18.08
C THR A 592 -0.39 -6.90 17.09
N ALA A 593 0.33 -6.63 16.00
CA ALA A 593 0.74 -7.65 15.03
C ALA A 593 1.73 -8.68 15.62
N ILE A 594 2.66 -8.24 16.47
CA ILE A 594 3.60 -9.12 17.18
C ILE A 594 2.88 -10.02 18.19
N GLU A 595 1.83 -9.52 18.86
CA GLU A 595 0.95 -10.32 19.72
C GLU A 595 0.23 -11.41 18.91
N PHE A 596 -0.38 -11.06 17.77
CA PHE A 596 -1.01 -12.04 16.88
C PHE A 596 -0.04 -13.10 16.33
N GLU A 597 1.21 -12.73 15.99
CA GLU A 597 2.24 -13.71 15.63
C GLU A 597 2.58 -14.67 16.78
N THR A 598 2.59 -14.15 18.01
CA THR A 598 2.91 -14.94 19.21
C THR A 598 1.79 -15.94 19.50
N ASP A 599 0.54 -15.50 19.39
CA ASP A 599 -0.63 -16.37 19.53
C ASP A 599 -0.74 -17.39 18.39
N LYS A 600 -0.47 -17.00 17.14
CA LYS A 600 -0.37 -17.94 16.02
C LYS A 600 0.63 -19.06 16.33
N LYS A 601 1.84 -18.72 16.80
CA LYS A 601 2.87 -19.70 17.21
C LYS A 601 2.39 -20.57 18.39
N ASN A 602 1.57 -20.04 19.30
CA ASN A 602 0.96 -20.82 20.39
C ASN A 602 -0.08 -21.82 19.86
N TYR A 603 -0.96 -21.40 18.94
CA TYR A 603 -1.94 -22.28 18.29
C TYR A 603 -1.27 -23.35 17.43
N GLU A 604 -0.24 -23.01 16.65
CA GLU A 604 0.55 -23.98 15.88
C GLU A 604 1.15 -25.08 16.78
N ARG A 605 1.76 -24.72 17.92
CA ARG A 605 2.24 -25.70 18.91
C ARG A 605 1.10 -26.56 19.47
N ARG A 606 -0.09 -25.99 19.72
CA ARG A 606 -1.26 -26.74 20.21
C ARG A 606 -1.79 -27.71 19.16
N ILE A 607 -1.85 -27.30 17.90
CA ILE A 607 -2.23 -28.15 16.76
C ILE A 607 -1.21 -29.28 16.61
N SER A 608 0.09 -29.00 16.60
CA SER A 608 1.13 -30.04 16.55
C SER A 608 1.02 -31.05 17.70
N LYS A 609 0.69 -30.60 18.91
CA LYS A 609 0.44 -31.48 20.06
C LYS A 609 -0.80 -32.37 19.85
N LEU A 610 -1.91 -31.80 19.39
CA LEU A 610 -3.14 -32.57 19.10
C LEU A 610 -2.94 -33.57 17.96
N MET A 611 -2.24 -33.19 16.89
CA MET A 611 -1.88 -34.11 15.80
C MET A 611 -1.05 -35.29 16.30
N LYS A 612 -0.09 -35.04 17.20
CA LYS A 612 0.69 -36.12 17.82
C LYS A 612 -0.18 -37.00 18.72
N GLU A 613 -1.08 -36.43 19.53
CA GLU A 613 -2.02 -37.19 20.35
C GLU A 613 -2.95 -38.07 19.50
N VAL A 614 -3.39 -37.60 18.33
CA VAL A 614 -4.16 -38.40 17.35
C VAL A 614 -3.30 -39.53 16.75
N GLN A 615 -2.08 -39.24 16.30
CA GLN A 615 -1.16 -40.25 15.76
C GLN A 615 -0.82 -41.34 16.79
N ASP A 616 -0.58 -40.94 18.05
CA ASP A 616 -0.35 -41.86 19.17
C ASP A 616 -1.58 -42.76 19.39
N LEU A 617 -2.80 -42.19 19.39
CA LEU A 617 -4.06 -42.95 19.51
C LEU A 617 -4.31 -43.90 18.33
N GLU A 618 -4.04 -43.48 17.08
CA GLU A 618 -4.13 -44.34 15.89
C GLU A 618 -3.13 -45.51 15.95
N SER A 619 -1.93 -45.27 16.50
CA SER A 619 -0.94 -46.32 16.73
C SER A 619 -1.44 -47.33 17.77
N VAL A 620 -2.06 -46.88 18.87
CA VAL A 620 -2.67 -47.73 19.90
C VAL A 620 -3.84 -48.53 19.33
N LEU A 621 -4.71 -47.90 18.53
CA LEU A 621 -5.82 -48.57 17.84
C LEU A 621 -5.32 -49.66 16.88
N SER A 622 -4.20 -49.42 16.20
CA SER A 622 -3.56 -50.39 15.31
C SER A 622 -2.92 -51.55 16.08
N GLN A 623 -2.35 -51.29 17.26
CA GLN A 623 -1.84 -52.32 18.17
C GLN A 623 -2.98 -53.17 18.77
N GLU A 624 -4.09 -52.54 19.19
CA GLU A 624 -5.29 -53.25 19.66
C GLU A 624 -5.90 -54.13 18.54
N ARG A 625 -6.06 -53.60 17.32
CA ARG A 625 -6.54 -54.38 16.16
C ARG A 625 -5.67 -55.61 15.88
N THR A 626 -4.34 -55.46 15.87
CA THR A 626 -3.42 -56.59 15.63
C THR A 626 -3.40 -57.59 16.80
N LYS A 627 -3.52 -57.12 18.04
CA LYS A 627 -3.70 -57.95 19.25
C LYS A 627 -5.02 -58.74 19.21
N HIS A 628 -6.11 -58.14 18.74
CA HIS A 628 -7.41 -58.81 18.61
C HIS A 628 -7.43 -59.87 17.51
N LEU A 629 -6.81 -59.61 16.34
CA LEU A 629 -6.66 -60.63 15.28
C LEU A 629 -5.89 -61.87 15.75
N ASN A 630 -4.90 -61.69 16.63
CA ASN A 630 -4.07 -62.78 17.16
C ASN A 630 -4.77 -63.70 18.19
N HIS A 631 -6.05 -63.46 18.53
CA HIS A 631 -6.83 -64.36 19.40
C HIS A 631 -7.65 -65.40 18.64
N SER A 632 -7.57 -65.44 17.30
CA SER A 632 -8.12 -66.55 16.51
C SER A 632 -7.34 -67.86 16.78
N ARG A 633 -8.03 -69.00 16.80
CA ARG A 633 -7.52 -70.32 17.25
C ARG A 633 -6.57 -71.01 16.25
N ASP A 634 -5.58 -70.29 15.74
CA ASP A 634 -4.53 -70.86 14.89
C ASP A 634 -3.51 -71.67 15.72
N THR A 635 -2.92 -72.68 15.10
CA THR A 635 -1.94 -73.58 15.72
C THR A 635 -0.71 -72.80 16.22
N ALA A 636 -0.29 -73.04 17.47
CA ALA A 636 0.65 -72.17 18.20
C ALA A 636 1.98 -71.87 17.48
N THR A 637 2.48 -72.77 16.64
CA THR A 637 3.72 -72.61 15.88
C THR A 637 3.62 -71.61 14.72
N THR A 638 2.51 -71.56 13.99
CA THR A 638 2.34 -70.59 12.88
C THR A 638 1.98 -69.19 13.40
N ALA A 639 1.27 -69.10 14.52
CA ALA A 639 1.00 -67.84 15.21
C ALA A 639 2.28 -67.12 15.66
N SER A 640 3.27 -67.85 16.18
CA SER A 640 4.56 -67.26 16.61
C SER A 640 5.34 -66.65 15.45
N LEU A 641 5.47 -67.37 14.33
CA LEU A 641 6.17 -66.87 13.13
C LEU A 641 5.49 -65.63 12.53
N ARG A 642 4.15 -65.61 12.47
CA ARG A 642 3.42 -64.41 12.03
C ARG A 642 3.66 -63.23 12.98
N LYS A 643 3.65 -63.46 14.30
CA LYS A 643 3.93 -62.43 15.31
C LYS A 643 5.34 -61.85 15.16
N GLU A 644 6.36 -62.69 14.98
CA GLU A 644 7.74 -62.23 14.73
C GLU A 644 7.85 -61.47 13.42
N PHE A 645 7.22 -61.93 12.34
CA PHE A 645 7.24 -61.22 11.06
C PHE A 645 6.55 -59.85 11.12
N TYR A 646 5.39 -59.74 11.78
CA TYR A 646 4.73 -58.45 12.01
C TYR A 646 5.56 -57.54 12.95
N SER A 647 6.21 -58.11 13.97
CA SER A 647 7.12 -57.36 14.84
C SER A 647 8.33 -56.82 14.07
N MET A 648 8.90 -57.61 13.17
CA MET A 648 10.03 -57.25 12.31
C MET A 648 9.63 -56.15 11.31
N ILE A 649 8.47 -56.28 10.65
CA ILE A 649 7.96 -55.23 9.75
C ILE A 649 7.68 -53.94 10.50
N ASN A 650 7.09 -54.00 11.70
CA ASN A 650 6.85 -52.80 12.50
C ASN A 650 8.15 -52.17 13.00
N SER A 651 9.16 -52.96 13.41
CA SER A 651 10.49 -52.45 13.75
C SER A 651 11.14 -51.76 12.55
N MET A 652 11.12 -52.41 11.38
CA MET A 652 11.70 -51.86 10.14
C MET A 652 11.00 -50.57 9.70
N LYS A 653 9.66 -50.49 9.81
CA LYS A 653 8.91 -49.25 9.57
C LYS A 653 9.28 -48.15 10.57
N GLN A 654 9.35 -48.48 11.85
CA GLN A 654 9.70 -47.52 12.90
C GLN A 654 11.14 -47.01 12.74
N ASP A 655 12.08 -47.87 12.34
CA ASP A 655 13.46 -47.46 12.08
C ASP A 655 13.57 -46.60 10.82
N HIS A 656 12.81 -46.89 9.76
CA HIS A 656 12.72 -46.02 8.58
C HIS A 656 12.10 -44.65 8.92
N GLU A 657 11.06 -44.62 9.77
CA GLU A 657 10.45 -43.37 10.26
C GLU A 657 11.44 -42.56 11.13
N ARG A 658 12.22 -43.23 12.00
CA ARG A 658 13.32 -42.61 12.76
C ARG A 658 14.48 -42.12 11.89
N VAL A 659 14.72 -42.71 10.72
CA VAL A 659 15.70 -42.22 9.75
C VAL A 659 15.16 -40.96 9.08
N LEU A 660 13.94 -41.00 8.54
CA LEU A 660 13.28 -39.84 7.94
C LEU A 660 13.16 -38.64 8.90
N GLN A 661 12.84 -38.88 10.18
CA GLN A 661 12.84 -37.81 11.20
C GLN A 661 14.23 -37.22 11.43
N ARG A 662 15.28 -38.05 11.51
CA ARG A 662 16.66 -37.56 11.65
C ARG A 662 17.10 -36.76 10.42
N GLU A 663 16.80 -37.22 9.21
CA GLU A 663 17.10 -36.48 7.97
C GLU A 663 16.32 -35.15 7.90
N ALA A 664 15.07 -35.13 8.35
CA ALA A 664 14.26 -33.91 8.41
C ALA A 664 14.79 -32.90 9.46
N ASP A 665 15.18 -33.37 10.64
CA ASP A 665 15.77 -32.54 11.70
C ASP A 665 17.17 -32.04 11.30
N GLU A 666 18.01 -32.87 10.67
CA GLU A 666 19.31 -32.48 10.13
C GLU A 666 19.15 -31.43 9.02
N LYS A 667 18.22 -31.64 8.07
CA LYS A 667 17.90 -30.64 7.04
C LYS A 667 17.45 -29.32 7.66
N LYS A 668 16.63 -29.36 8.72
CA LYS A 668 16.16 -28.16 9.44
C LYS A 668 17.29 -27.47 10.21
N GLN A 669 18.24 -28.23 10.74
CA GLN A 669 19.44 -27.70 11.39
C GLN A 669 20.39 -27.03 10.38
N LEU A 670 20.60 -27.65 9.22
CA LEU A 670 21.38 -27.08 8.11
C LEU A 670 20.71 -25.82 7.54
N GLU A 671 19.39 -25.82 7.36
CA GLU A 671 18.65 -24.64 6.91
C GLU A 671 18.77 -23.48 7.92
N LYS A 672 18.73 -23.79 9.23
CA LYS A 672 19.00 -22.80 10.27
C LYS A 672 20.43 -22.26 10.18
N GLN A 673 21.44 -23.12 10.09
CA GLN A 673 22.84 -22.69 9.93
C GLN A 673 23.04 -21.83 8.67
N LEU A 674 22.35 -22.13 7.57
CA LEU A 674 22.41 -21.35 6.33
C LEU A 674 21.78 -19.97 6.51
N LYS A 675 20.66 -19.88 7.25
CA LYS A 675 20.04 -18.60 7.65
C LYS A 675 20.95 -17.79 8.58
N ASP A 676 21.55 -18.43 9.57
CA ASP A 676 22.47 -17.80 10.53
C ASP A 676 23.73 -17.25 9.81
N LEU A 677 24.38 -18.05 8.94
CA LEU A 677 25.51 -17.64 8.11
C LEU A 677 25.16 -16.53 7.10
N LYS A 678 23.96 -16.57 6.52
CA LYS A 678 23.48 -15.48 5.64
C LYS A 678 23.31 -14.19 6.43
N HIS A 679 22.72 -14.25 7.63
CA HIS A 679 22.57 -13.10 8.50
C HIS A 679 23.92 -12.55 8.96
N GLU A 680 24.87 -13.41 9.35
CA GLU A 680 26.25 -13.02 9.70
C GLU A 680 26.98 -12.34 8.53
N ARG A 681 26.83 -12.86 7.31
CA ARG A 681 27.38 -12.25 6.08
C ARG A 681 26.78 -10.86 5.82
N ASP A 682 25.46 -10.74 5.99
CA ASP A 682 24.74 -9.50 5.73
C ASP A 682 25.04 -8.44 6.82
N MET A 683 25.20 -8.85 8.09
CA MET A 683 25.74 -8.02 9.19
C MET A 683 27.19 -7.61 8.93
N SER A 684 28.05 -8.52 8.47
CA SER A 684 29.44 -8.22 8.08
C SER A 684 29.55 -7.28 6.87
N ARG A 685 28.51 -7.21 6.03
CA ARG A 685 28.38 -6.22 4.96
C ARG A 685 27.93 -4.88 5.53
N TYR A 686 26.95 -4.88 6.44
CA TYR A 686 26.49 -3.68 7.12
C TYR A 686 27.62 -2.99 7.91
N GLU A 687 28.40 -3.75 8.69
CA GLU A 687 29.59 -3.23 9.38
C GLU A 687 30.63 -2.64 8.43
N ARG A 688 30.88 -3.27 7.28
CA ARG A 688 31.83 -2.75 6.28
C ARG A 688 31.34 -1.47 5.64
N MET A 689 30.06 -1.36 5.34
CA MET A 689 29.46 -0.10 4.86
C MET A 689 29.56 0.98 5.95
N ASN A 690 29.21 0.66 7.19
CA ASN A 690 29.25 1.65 8.29
C ASN A 690 30.69 2.13 8.60
N LYS A 691 31.68 1.22 8.59
CA LYS A 691 33.12 1.57 8.68
C LYS A 691 33.62 2.37 7.48
N GLY A 692 33.05 2.14 6.29
CA GLY A 692 33.36 2.90 5.08
C GLY A 692 32.68 4.28 5.01
N VAL A 693 31.54 4.45 5.68
CA VAL A 693 30.83 5.74 5.83
C VAL A 693 31.43 6.59 6.96
N GLN A 694 32.11 5.97 7.94
CA GLN A 694 32.99 6.66 8.89
C GLN A 694 34.32 7.11 8.25
N THR A 695 34.25 7.80 7.11
CA THR A 695 35.42 8.49 6.53
C THR A 695 35.85 9.67 7.39
N LEU A 696 36.88 9.44 8.20
CA LEU A 696 38.02 10.33 8.39
C LEU A 696 37.74 11.82 8.70
N PHE A 697 36.75 12.13 9.55
CA PHE A 697 36.50 13.50 10.02
C PHE A 697 37.52 14.03 11.05
N MET A 698 38.70 13.40 11.15
CA MET A 698 39.82 13.84 12.00
C MET A 698 41.16 13.68 11.27
N ALA A 699 41.55 14.72 10.53
CA ALA A 699 42.92 15.04 10.12
C ALA A 699 43.02 16.55 9.86
#